data_AF-A0A945CRV2-F1
#
_entry.id   AF-A0A945CRV2-F1
#
_cell.length_a   1.000
_cell.length_b   1.000
_cell.length_c   1.000
_cell.angle_alpha   90.00
_cell.angle_beta   90.00
_cell.angle_gamma   90.00
#
_symmetry.space_group_name_H-M   'P 1'
#
loop_
_entity.id
_entity.type
_entity.pdbx_description
1 polymer ?
#
loop_
_entity_poly.entity_id
_entity_poly.type
_entity_poly.pdbx_seq_one_letter_code
_entity_poly.pdbx_strand_id
1 'polypeptide(L)'
;GHFLGQRGIVDFLDRHARKQKYYAERMEQPLSPRLFISLDLSTQTDQVGIWNNTHSYDLKRFFVPFGRRFTAYMEEVGPRLGRDPEQALVNGISPIKGMDWSTFVPGGVLVNSQTALLAGLVSLGFVTVHDYRLGIDSPLDLPEKVRFDNLERQSRLLNEVFSLAFSDPDLFTDLEDFGPVLKDKLRDLRVKVRAFPRRSQVPDRPLEGAVVSVGRGKSHKGVRTIHQHITDRTGNVRIPGLPIGGVPVSAYAFDAESGEISYAPDLNIRAQKFHGGPVAGWMLSSSIRWQTNEKTIVVFPCISREFYSLIDPRLLSPLGEIKVIDRNGVAPRQFGIARGGMREPVGVIFGSPDEAEENGIKMLMGGRMLLLNSEGGKSEDEARGKGYALTRQELTPTNFLAVRDMWRLNEARLHTMRDHAIENQRLTRLHERGRVLLKKAEEAEKERQWEQYISYVRAALGVTSRAYPEVVSTLNDVIRGIVFFLALVIPAAFFGERLLFAAADIRRQLAGFAALLLAIWLVISQVHPAFAIAHPLVILLAFAIMAMAILVLMMITSRFNRYMREYQAKEAHIHETDISRASASYAAFILGISNMRRRKMRTGLTLLTLVLLTFTVLSFTSFNAQVRYMAFKVAHQGTYEGALIRDRGWNRLAYPTFDYALSHFGEEGVVSPRGWYISFDKEQKKYIEVKRGEKVYRSTGLLGLSHLEPQVTGVDRALKAGRFFARSDEASCLLSEEMGRALGVGLGDVGKVTVQVFGKELKIAGLFDPEIFSTVVDLDNEPLTPADFQMSSSQALGPVAVDDMAVMEEDTGLQIRPFVHLESENVLILPYEVLREIGGDLRSVAIRFDKGAAGQDLIEDFLVRLAITLFAGLRDP
;
A
#
# COMPACT_ATOMS: atom_id res chain seq x y z
N GLY A 1 33.02 -3.08 0.01
CA GLY A 1 32.59 -3.61 1.32
C GLY A 1 31.97 -2.55 2.22
N HIS A 2 32.66 -1.42 2.44
CA HIS A 2 32.25 -0.39 3.41
C HIS A 2 30.79 0.11 3.24
N PHE A 3 30.39 0.45 2.01
CA PHE A 3 29.04 0.95 1.70
C PHE A 3 27.95 -0.12 1.65
N LEU A 4 28.30 -1.39 1.88
CA LEU A 4 27.37 -2.52 1.84
C LEU A 4 27.02 -2.88 3.28
N GLY A 5 25.87 -2.40 3.76
CA GLY A 5 25.41 -2.56 5.13
C GLY A 5 26.32 -1.92 6.18
N GLN A 6 27.07 -0.86 5.82
CA GLN A 6 28.05 -0.21 6.70
C GLN A 6 29.09 -1.18 7.28
N ARG A 7 29.39 -2.28 6.57
CA ARG A 7 30.23 -3.38 7.09
C ARG A 7 31.63 -2.95 7.50
N GLY A 8 32.18 -1.90 6.88
CA GLY A 8 33.50 -1.40 7.25
C GLY A 8 33.54 -0.77 8.64
N ILE A 9 32.53 0.04 9.00
CA ILE A 9 32.46 0.59 10.36
C ILE A 9 32.05 -0.48 11.37
N VAL A 10 31.21 -1.44 10.99
CA VAL A 10 30.90 -2.59 11.86
C VAL A 10 32.16 -3.38 12.21
N ASP A 11 32.99 -3.72 11.23
CA ASP A 11 34.26 -4.45 11.44
C ASP A 11 35.23 -3.64 12.31
N PHE A 12 35.35 -2.32 12.07
CA PHE A 12 36.14 -1.45 12.94
C PHE A 12 35.63 -1.46 14.39
N LEU A 13 34.32 -1.29 14.60
CA LEU A 13 33.75 -1.27 15.94
C LEU A 13 33.97 -2.61 16.64
N ASP A 14 33.78 -3.73 15.96
CA ASP A 14 33.98 -5.09 16.49
C ASP A 14 35.42 -5.36 16.94
N ARG A 15 36.41 -4.81 16.24
CA ARG A 15 37.83 -4.97 16.61
C ARG A 15 38.30 -4.01 17.69
N HIS A 16 37.65 -2.85 17.81
CA HIS A 16 38.23 -1.73 18.54
C HIS A 16 37.34 -1.13 19.64
N ALA A 17 36.02 -1.00 19.48
CA ALA A 17 35.25 -0.06 20.30
C ALA A 17 33.86 -0.53 20.74
N ARG A 18 33.59 -1.84 20.81
CA ARG A 18 32.33 -2.38 21.38
C ARG A 18 32.25 -2.16 22.88
N LYS A 19 31.07 -1.76 23.37
CA LYS A 19 30.82 -1.51 24.81
C LYS A 19 30.10 -2.66 25.51
N GLN A 20 29.37 -3.50 24.79
CA GLN A 20 28.71 -4.64 25.41
C GLN A 20 29.74 -5.72 25.79
N LYS A 21 29.68 -6.22 27.03
CA LYS A 21 30.66 -7.14 27.64
C LYS A 21 31.11 -8.31 26.74
N TYR A 22 30.17 -9.04 26.14
CA TYR A 22 30.46 -10.19 25.27
C TYR A 22 31.30 -9.78 24.06
N TYR A 23 31.06 -8.61 23.48
CA TYR A 23 31.85 -8.14 22.33
C TYR A 23 33.15 -7.46 22.76
N ALA A 24 33.13 -6.73 23.87
CA ALA A 24 34.30 -6.05 24.40
C ALA A 24 35.44 -7.03 24.76
N GLU A 25 35.11 -8.20 25.30
CA GLU A 25 36.06 -9.27 25.61
C GLU A 25 36.71 -9.91 24.37
N ARG A 26 36.17 -9.67 23.17
CA ARG A 26 36.61 -10.27 21.89
C ARG A 26 37.32 -9.28 20.97
N MET A 27 37.52 -8.04 21.42
CA MET A 27 38.21 -7.01 20.64
C MET A 27 39.70 -7.35 20.52
N GLU A 28 40.24 -7.25 19.30
CA GLU A 28 41.65 -7.53 19.03
C GLU A 28 42.55 -6.37 19.46
N GLN A 29 42.08 -5.13 19.26
CA GLN A 29 42.85 -3.91 19.46
C GLN A 29 41.98 -2.84 20.11
N PRO A 30 41.70 -2.95 21.42
CA PRO A 30 40.75 -2.08 22.11
C PRO A 30 41.16 -0.59 22.06
N LEU A 31 40.22 0.25 21.65
CA LEU A 31 40.26 1.70 21.70
C LEU A 31 39.14 2.20 22.60
N SER A 32 39.40 3.26 23.35
CA SER A 32 38.38 3.94 24.18
C SER A 32 38.18 5.38 23.73
N PRO A 33 37.65 5.61 22.50
CA PRO A 33 37.44 6.96 22.01
C PRO A 33 36.41 7.69 22.88
N ARG A 34 36.72 8.94 23.26
CA ARG A 34 35.76 9.84 23.93
C ARG A 34 34.73 10.41 22.95
N LEU A 35 35.10 10.52 21.67
CA LEU A 35 34.27 11.02 20.58
C LEU A 35 34.64 10.28 19.29
N PHE A 36 33.62 9.86 18.53
CA PHE A 36 33.78 9.32 17.18
C PHE A 36 33.23 10.32 16.15
N ILE A 37 34.06 10.75 15.19
CA ILE A 37 33.65 11.68 14.15
C ILE A 37 33.65 10.95 12.81
N SER A 38 32.55 11.04 12.04
CA SER A 38 32.52 10.57 10.65
C SER A 38 32.33 11.71 9.67
N LEU A 39 33.06 11.68 8.56
CA LEU A 39 32.89 12.57 7.43
C LEU A 39 32.12 11.86 6.33
N ASP A 40 31.04 12.48 5.85
CA ASP A 40 30.22 11.98 4.75
C ASP A 40 30.01 13.10 3.74
N LEU A 41 31.04 13.32 2.92
CA LEU A 41 31.12 14.47 2.03
C LEU A 41 30.68 14.11 0.61
N SER A 42 29.87 14.97 0.01
CA SER A 42 29.61 15.01 -1.42
C SER A 42 30.18 16.31 -2.00
N THR A 43 30.31 16.36 -3.32
CA THR A 43 30.94 17.50 -3.99
C THR A 43 29.94 18.48 -4.59
N GLN A 44 28.64 18.25 -4.49
CA GLN A 44 27.67 19.09 -5.22
C GLN A 44 27.45 20.46 -4.56
N THR A 45 27.61 20.55 -3.24
CA THR A 45 27.64 21.81 -2.50
C THR A 45 28.93 21.89 -1.68
N ASP A 46 29.22 23.07 -1.13
CA ASP A 46 30.39 23.31 -0.28
C ASP A 46 30.04 23.57 1.19
N GLN A 47 28.78 23.34 1.56
CA GLN A 47 28.24 23.54 2.91
C GLN A 47 28.21 22.22 3.66
N VAL A 48 28.62 22.24 4.92
CA VAL A 48 28.65 21.07 5.80
C VAL A 48 27.64 21.25 6.92
N GLY A 49 27.04 20.17 7.40
CA GLY A 49 26.21 20.16 8.59
C GLY A 49 26.77 19.22 9.64
N ILE A 50 26.62 19.59 10.91
CA ILE A 50 26.95 18.74 12.06
C ILE A 50 25.70 18.05 12.60
N TRP A 51 25.78 16.74 12.85
CA TRP A 51 24.65 15.90 13.22
C TRP A 51 24.96 14.97 14.39
N ASN A 52 23.98 14.78 15.29
CA ASN A 52 24.07 13.93 16.48
C ASN A 52 23.58 12.50 16.29
N ASN A 53 23.26 12.11 15.06
CA ASN A 53 23.01 10.71 14.67
C ASN A 53 21.77 10.05 15.32
N THR A 54 20.85 10.84 15.89
CA THR A 54 19.67 10.32 16.60
C THR A 54 18.38 11.08 16.30
N HIS A 55 17.28 10.32 16.20
CA HIS A 55 15.93 10.88 16.14
C HIS A 55 15.25 10.95 17.51
N SER A 56 15.83 10.36 18.55
CA SER A 56 15.27 10.38 19.91
C SER A 56 15.43 11.78 20.52
N TYR A 57 14.31 12.45 20.80
CA TYR A 57 14.30 13.77 21.44
C TYR A 57 15.11 13.80 22.75
N ASP A 58 14.96 12.75 23.57
CA ASP A 58 15.68 12.61 24.83
C ASP A 58 17.20 12.57 24.65
N LEU A 59 17.68 11.89 23.61
CA LEU A 59 19.11 11.80 23.32
C LEU A 59 19.66 13.11 22.74
N LYS A 60 18.86 13.90 22.02
CA LYS A 60 19.34 15.13 21.36
C LYS A 60 19.93 16.12 22.36
N ARG A 61 19.34 16.25 23.56
CA ARG A 61 19.77 17.20 24.59
C ARG A 61 21.23 17.02 25.01
N PHE A 62 21.72 15.77 25.03
CA PHE A 62 23.09 15.45 25.43
C PHE A 62 24.14 15.98 24.44
N PHE A 63 23.75 16.21 23.18
CA PHE A 63 24.66 16.72 22.14
C PHE A 63 24.63 18.25 22.00
N VAL A 64 23.67 18.95 22.64
CA VAL A 64 23.51 20.41 22.53
C VAL A 64 24.81 21.18 22.83
N PRO A 65 25.63 20.80 23.84
CA PRO A 65 26.91 21.47 24.08
C PRO A 65 27.86 21.42 22.88
N PHE A 66 27.94 20.28 22.17
CA PHE A 66 28.72 20.19 20.92
C PHE A 66 28.19 21.16 19.87
N GLY A 67 26.87 21.23 19.69
CA GLY A 67 26.26 22.17 18.76
C GLY A 67 26.68 23.62 19.03
N ARG A 68 26.61 24.05 20.30
CA ARG A 68 27.02 25.41 20.70
C ARG A 68 28.50 25.67 20.45
N ARG A 69 29.38 24.73 20.81
CA ARG A 69 30.83 24.87 20.62
C ARG A 69 31.23 24.93 19.16
N PHE A 70 30.72 24.01 18.34
CA PHE A 70 31.02 24.01 16.90
C PHE A 70 30.45 25.23 16.17
N THR A 71 29.32 25.79 16.62
CA THR A 71 28.86 27.09 16.14
C THR A 71 29.83 28.21 16.53
N ALA A 72 30.30 28.27 17.77
CA ALA A 72 31.27 29.28 18.21
C ALA A 72 32.61 29.19 17.47
N TYR A 73 33.12 27.98 17.20
CA TYR A 73 34.33 27.82 16.37
C TYR A 73 34.11 28.37 14.96
N MET A 74 32.91 28.22 14.40
CA MET A 74 32.61 28.80 13.10
C MET A 74 32.48 30.31 13.09
N GLU A 75 32.00 30.93 14.17
CA GLU A 75 32.00 32.39 14.28
C GLU A 75 33.43 32.95 14.20
N GLU A 76 34.44 32.19 14.65
CA GLU A 76 35.85 32.54 14.51
C GLU A 76 36.44 32.20 13.12
N VAL A 77 36.14 31.00 12.60
CA VAL A 77 36.74 30.48 11.35
C VAL A 77 36.11 31.10 10.10
N GLY A 78 34.80 31.34 10.10
CA GLY A 78 34.06 31.83 8.92
C GLY A 78 34.65 33.10 8.33
N PRO A 79 34.86 34.18 9.11
CA PRO A 79 35.48 35.42 8.63
C PRO A 79 36.89 35.21 8.04
N ARG A 80 37.69 34.31 8.63
CA ARG A 80 39.05 34.00 8.12
C ARG A 80 39.01 33.31 6.76
N LEU A 81 37.97 32.50 6.52
CA LEU A 81 37.76 31.81 5.26
C LEU A 81 36.93 32.62 4.25
N GLY A 82 36.47 33.83 4.62
CA GLY A 82 35.59 34.64 3.79
C GLY A 82 34.22 34.01 3.57
N ARG A 83 33.72 33.22 4.53
CA ARG A 83 32.44 32.52 4.45
C ARG A 83 31.52 32.96 5.59
N ASP A 84 30.22 33.03 5.31
CA ASP A 84 29.21 33.20 6.36
C ASP A 84 29.22 31.97 7.30
N PRO A 85 29.51 32.14 8.60
CA PRO A 85 29.52 31.06 9.59
C PRO A 85 28.24 30.23 9.60
N GLU A 86 27.07 30.87 9.52
CA GLU A 86 25.77 30.20 9.60
C GLU A 86 25.49 29.33 8.38
N GLN A 87 26.01 29.71 7.22
CA GLN A 87 25.81 28.99 5.97
C GLN A 87 26.87 27.89 5.76
N ALA A 88 28.12 28.13 6.16
CA ALA A 88 29.23 27.22 5.91
C ALA A 88 29.15 25.93 6.75
N LEU A 89 28.80 26.05 8.03
CA LEU A 89 28.54 24.92 8.93
C LEU A 89 27.16 25.02 9.59
N VAL A 90 26.22 24.24 9.10
CA VAL A 90 24.87 24.19 9.63
C VAL A 90 24.82 23.35 10.92
N ASN A 91 24.23 23.90 11.98
CA ASN A 91 23.99 23.17 13.22
C ASN A 91 22.71 22.30 13.12
N GLY A 92 22.89 21.01 12.81
CA GLY A 92 21.81 20.03 12.79
C GLY A 92 21.48 19.42 14.16
N ILE A 93 22.27 19.69 15.21
CA ILE A 93 22.07 19.13 16.56
C ILE A 93 20.95 19.86 17.29
N SER A 94 20.97 21.19 17.22
CA SER A 94 19.98 22.08 17.83
C SER A 94 19.34 22.92 16.73
N PRO A 95 18.22 22.44 16.14
CA PRO A 95 17.54 23.10 15.04
C PRO A 95 17.26 24.58 15.33
N ILE A 96 17.84 25.48 14.56
CA ILE A 96 17.54 26.91 14.61
C ILE A 96 16.34 27.15 13.66
N LYS A 97 15.30 27.86 14.13
CA LYS A 97 14.10 28.21 13.33
C LYS A 97 13.37 26.99 12.74
N GLY A 98 13.40 25.84 13.42
CA GLY A 98 12.68 24.63 13.04
C GLY A 98 13.26 23.82 11.88
N MET A 99 14.45 24.18 11.41
CA MET A 99 15.16 23.43 10.37
C MET A 99 15.91 22.26 11.00
N ASP A 100 15.35 21.05 10.84
CA ASP A 100 16.02 19.81 11.22
C ASP A 100 16.84 19.22 10.06
N TRP A 101 17.51 18.10 10.32
CA TRP A 101 18.33 17.40 9.33
C TRP A 101 17.63 17.07 8.00
N SER A 102 16.32 16.79 8.03
CA SER A 102 15.57 16.44 6.81
C SER A 102 15.34 17.64 5.88
N THR A 103 15.49 18.86 6.41
CA THR A 103 15.46 20.12 5.67
C THR A 103 16.68 20.24 4.75
N PHE A 104 17.84 19.91 5.30
CA PHE A 104 19.13 20.08 4.65
C PHE A 104 19.42 18.96 3.66
N VAL A 105 18.98 17.75 3.98
CA VAL A 105 19.26 16.58 3.15
C VAL A 105 17.97 15.78 2.99
N PRO A 106 17.16 16.10 1.95
CA PRO A 106 15.86 15.44 1.70
C PRO A 106 15.93 13.92 1.76
N GLY A 107 15.03 13.29 2.52
CA GLY A 107 15.04 11.84 2.72
C GLY A 107 16.13 11.31 3.66
N GLY A 108 17.02 12.15 4.20
CA GLY A 108 18.07 11.77 5.14
C GLY A 108 19.37 11.28 4.48
N VAL A 109 20.30 10.77 5.29
CA VAL A 109 21.54 10.07 4.88
C VAL A 109 21.84 8.94 5.86
N LEU A 110 22.65 7.98 5.42
CA LEU A 110 23.22 6.94 6.27
C LEU A 110 24.71 7.20 6.46
N VAL A 111 25.13 7.40 7.71
CA VAL A 111 26.51 7.79 8.04
C VAL A 111 27.10 6.86 9.10
N ASN A 112 28.41 6.66 9.07
CA ASN A 112 29.11 5.71 9.96
C ASN A 112 28.95 6.05 11.45
N SER A 113 28.83 7.34 11.78
CA SER A 113 28.58 7.79 13.14
C SER A 113 27.24 7.28 13.71
N GLN A 114 26.23 7.00 12.87
CA GLN A 114 25.00 6.34 13.34
C GLN A 114 25.27 4.92 13.88
N THR A 115 26.12 4.15 13.18
CA THR A 115 26.53 2.82 13.62
C THR A 115 27.37 2.90 14.90
N ALA A 116 28.26 3.89 15.01
CA ALA A 116 29.05 4.14 16.21
C ALA A 116 28.16 4.50 17.42
N LEU A 117 27.13 5.34 17.21
CA LEU A 117 26.13 5.65 18.24
C LEU A 117 25.39 4.40 18.70
N LEU A 118 25.01 3.52 17.77
CA LEU A 118 24.38 2.24 18.09
C LEU A 118 25.31 1.30 18.86
N ALA A 119 26.63 1.43 18.72
CA ALA A 119 27.63 0.72 19.53
C ALA A 119 27.86 1.35 20.92
N GLY A 120 27.13 2.42 21.27
CA GLY A 120 27.23 3.10 22.56
C GLY A 120 28.37 4.13 22.63
N LEU A 121 28.85 4.62 21.48
CA LEU A 121 29.86 5.69 21.44
C LEU A 121 29.21 7.06 21.25
N VAL A 122 29.74 8.08 21.92
CA VAL A 122 29.42 9.47 21.60
C VAL A 122 29.97 9.74 20.20
N SER A 123 29.11 10.19 19.28
CA SER A 123 29.49 10.32 17.88
C SER A 123 28.84 11.50 17.17
N LEU A 124 29.58 12.12 16.25
CA LEU A 124 29.17 13.27 15.45
C LEU A 124 29.38 12.94 13.97
N GLY A 125 28.38 13.29 13.14
CA GLY A 125 28.48 13.21 11.69
C GLY A 125 28.68 14.61 11.11
N PHE A 126 29.67 14.77 10.24
CA PHE A 126 29.84 15.96 9.41
C PHE A 126 29.51 15.58 7.97
N VAL A 127 28.47 16.20 7.43
CA VAL A 127 27.86 15.74 6.20
C VAL A 127 27.60 16.93 5.28
N THR A 128 27.85 16.77 3.99
CA THR A 128 27.47 17.80 3.02
C THR A 128 25.96 18.01 3.01
N VAL A 129 25.53 19.27 3.18
CA VAL A 129 24.12 19.67 3.24
C VAL A 129 23.66 20.32 1.94
N HIS A 130 22.34 20.39 1.75
CA HIS A 130 21.70 20.89 0.53
C HIS A 130 22.06 20.08 -0.72
N ASP A 131 22.26 18.76 -0.56
CA ASP A 131 22.50 17.84 -1.67
C ASP A 131 21.59 16.60 -1.58
N TYR A 132 20.76 16.39 -2.61
CA TYR A 132 19.91 15.20 -2.69
C TYR A 132 20.72 13.94 -3.06
N ARG A 133 21.89 14.10 -3.68
CA ARG A 133 22.78 13.06 -4.20
C ARG A 133 22.19 12.27 -5.37
N LEU A 134 21.58 12.98 -6.31
CA LEU A 134 20.90 12.41 -7.49
C LEU A 134 21.79 11.53 -8.37
N GLY A 135 23.09 11.85 -8.45
CA GLY A 135 24.04 11.12 -9.28
C GLY A 135 24.44 9.76 -8.72
N ILE A 136 24.43 9.59 -7.39
CA ILE A 136 25.02 8.41 -6.73
C ILE A 136 24.26 7.14 -7.09
N ASP A 137 25.01 6.04 -7.33
CA ASP A 137 24.49 4.72 -7.74
C ASP A 137 23.76 4.72 -9.09
N SER A 138 23.92 5.77 -9.89
CA SER A 138 23.43 5.82 -11.27
C SER A 138 24.57 5.59 -12.27
N PRO A 139 24.27 5.12 -13.50
CA PRO A 139 25.25 5.11 -14.60
C PRO A 139 25.79 6.50 -14.95
N LEU A 140 25.15 7.56 -14.44
CA LEU A 140 25.51 8.95 -14.64
C LEU A 140 26.43 9.48 -13.53
N ASP A 141 26.86 8.66 -12.57
CA ASP A 141 27.86 8.98 -11.55
C ASP A 141 29.28 8.96 -12.14
N LEU A 142 29.59 9.99 -12.91
CA LEU A 142 30.83 10.08 -13.68
C LEU A 142 31.89 10.90 -12.92
N PRO A 143 33.19 10.54 -13.02
CA PRO A 143 34.27 11.30 -12.37
C PRO A 143 34.29 12.79 -12.73
N GLU A 144 33.87 13.15 -13.94
CA GLU A 144 33.76 14.53 -14.42
C GLU A 144 32.69 15.37 -13.69
N LYS A 145 31.74 14.73 -12.98
CA LYS A 145 30.72 15.43 -12.19
C LYS A 145 31.15 15.74 -10.76
N VAL A 146 32.36 15.33 -10.40
CA VAL A 146 32.98 15.66 -9.12
C VAL A 146 33.46 17.10 -9.15
N ARG A 147 32.90 17.95 -8.29
CA ARG A 147 33.30 19.36 -8.17
C ARG A 147 34.36 19.51 -7.09
N PHE A 148 35.63 19.34 -7.46
CA PHE A 148 36.75 19.36 -6.53
C PHE A 148 36.86 20.68 -5.74
N ASP A 149 36.52 21.82 -6.33
CA ASP A 149 36.52 23.12 -5.63
C ASP A 149 35.60 23.13 -4.40
N ASN A 150 34.42 22.52 -4.52
CA ASN A 150 33.49 22.38 -3.38
C ASN A 150 34.07 21.48 -2.30
N LEU A 151 34.74 20.38 -2.69
CA LEU A 151 35.38 19.48 -1.74
C LEU A 151 36.57 20.14 -1.05
N GLU A 152 37.36 20.93 -1.77
CA GLU A 152 38.47 21.71 -1.22
C GLU A 152 37.97 22.72 -0.19
N ARG A 153 36.90 23.47 -0.52
CA ARG A 153 36.27 24.42 0.42
C ARG A 153 35.75 23.72 1.69
N GLN A 154 35.14 22.55 1.56
CA GLN A 154 34.71 21.74 2.70
C GLN A 154 35.89 21.23 3.52
N SER A 155 36.94 20.72 2.87
CA SER A 155 38.13 20.21 3.54
C SER A 155 38.85 21.31 4.33
N ARG A 156 39.03 22.49 3.73
CA ARG A 156 39.63 23.65 4.40
C ARG A 156 38.83 24.07 5.62
N LEU A 157 37.51 24.17 5.49
CA LEU A 157 36.59 24.46 6.59
C LEU A 157 36.75 23.47 7.74
N LEU A 158 36.71 22.17 7.44
CA LEU A 158 36.78 21.12 8.45
C LEU A 158 38.15 21.08 9.15
N ASN A 159 39.25 21.32 8.44
CA ASN A 159 40.58 21.36 9.04
C ASN A 159 40.70 22.50 10.07
N GLU A 160 40.25 23.71 9.74
CA GLU A 160 40.28 24.86 10.66
C GLU A 160 39.38 24.61 11.90
N VAL A 161 38.15 24.14 11.67
CA VAL A 161 37.20 23.85 12.74
C VAL A 161 37.71 22.73 13.66
N PHE A 162 38.25 21.65 13.10
CA PHE A 162 38.81 20.57 13.91
C PHE A 162 40.09 20.96 14.63
N SER A 163 40.92 21.82 14.03
CA SER A 163 42.10 22.35 14.71
C SER A 163 41.72 23.10 16.00
N LEU A 164 40.69 23.97 15.92
CA LEU A 164 40.16 24.63 17.12
C LEU A 164 39.51 23.65 18.08
N ALA A 165 38.63 22.77 17.60
CA ALA A 165 37.91 21.82 18.45
C ALA A 165 38.86 20.87 19.21
N PHE A 166 39.90 20.36 18.55
CA PHE A 166 40.87 19.45 19.19
C PHE A 166 41.87 20.16 20.09
N SER A 167 42.00 21.49 19.95
CA SER A 167 42.81 22.32 20.85
C SER A 167 42.01 22.90 22.02
N ASP A 168 40.66 22.80 21.99
CA ASP A 168 39.79 23.29 23.06
C ASP A 168 39.80 22.32 24.26
N PRO A 169 40.42 22.69 25.40
CA PRO A 169 40.42 21.84 26.59
C PRO A 169 39.01 21.63 27.15
N ASP A 170 38.08 22.53 26.84
CA ASP A 170 36.72 22.51 27.32
C ASP A 170 35.75 21.77 26.38
N LEU A 171 36.20 21.17 25.27
CA LEU A 171 35.34 20.49 24.30
C LEU A 171 34.34 19.50 24.94
N PHE A 172 34.76 18.85 26.04
CA PHE A 172 33.95 17.87 26.78
C PHE A 172 33.36 18.39 28.09
N THR A 173 33.53 19.68 28.40
CA THR A 173 32.96 20.35 29.58
C THR A 173 31.44 20.54 29.37
N ASP A 174 30.66 20.51 30.46
CA ASP A 174 29.19 20.62 30.47
C ASP A 174 28.42 19.49 29.76
N LEU A 175 29.09 18.36 29.47
CA LEU A 175 28.43 17.16 28.97
C LEU A 175 27.81 16.37 30.13
N GLU A 176 26.50 16.10 30.04
CA GLU A 176 25.84 15.09 30.88
C GLU A 176 26.50 13.71 30.66
N ASP A 177 26.49 12.85 31.69
CA ASP A 177 27.01 11.49 31.55
C ASP A 177 26.16 10.69 30.55
N PHE A 178 26.77 10.31 29.44
CA PHE A 178 26.15 9.50 28.40
C PHE A 178 26.04 8.02 28.78
N GLY A 179 26.83 7.54 29.74
CA GLY A 179 26.94 6.12 30.11
C GLY A 179 25.60 5.43 30.46
N PRO A 180 24.68 6.06 31.21
CA PRO A 180 23.37 5.49 31.52
C PRO A 180 22.45 5.31 30.30
N VAL A 181 22.62 6.15 29.27
CA VAL A 181 21.65 6.29 28.16
C VAL A 181 22.17 5.67 26.85
N LEU A 182 23.46 5.82 26.56
CA LEU A 182 24.10 5.21 25.40
C LEU A 182 24.54 3.78 25.73
N LYS A 183 23.84 2.82 25.13
CA LYS A 183 24.13 1.39 25.26
C LYS A 183 24.47 0.82 23.89
N ASP A 184 25.37 -0.16 23.88
CA ASP A 184 25.66 -0.96 22.68
C ASP A 184 24.46 -1.87 22.35
N LYS A 185 23.80 -1.52 21.24
CA LYS A 185 22.61 -2.16 20.67
C LYS A 185 22.92 -3.00 19.43
N LEU A 186 24.19 -3.22 19.08
CA LEU A 186 24.57 -4.05 17.93
C LEU A 186 24.72 -5.51 18.35
N ARG A 187 24.21 -6.44 17.56
CA ARG A 187 24.26 -7.88 17.83
C ARG A 187 24.54 -8.66 16.55
N ASP A 188 24.90 -9.92 16.74
CA ASP A 188 25.13 -10.84 15.63
C ASP A 188 23.92 -11.73 15.37
N LEU A 189 23.75 -12.08 14.10
CA LEU A 189 22.86 -13.13 13.65
C LEU A 189 23.65 -14.25 12.98
N ARG A 190 23.46 -15.47 13.46
CA ARG A 190 23.85 -16.69 12.74
C ARG A 190 22.68 -17.17 11.90
N VAL A 191 22.85 -17.22 10.58
CA VAL A 191 21.84 -17.78 9.68
C VAL A 191 22.28 -19.18 9.25
N LYS A 192 21.36 -20.15 9.34
CA LYS A 192 21.53 -21.52 8.86
C LYS A 192 20.61 -21.73 7.66
N VAL A 193 21.17 -21.87 6.47
CA VAL A 193 20.40 -22.19 5.27
C VAL A 193 20.29 -23.70 5.13
N ARG A 194 19.06 -24.20 5.10
CA ARG A 194 18.77 -25.63 5.15
C ARG A 194 17.72 -26.02 4.12
N ALA A 195 17.82 -27.22 3.57
CA ALA A 195 16.78 -27.83 2.75
C ALA A 195 16.24 -29.09 3.44
N PHE A 196 15.03 -29.51 3.09
CA PHE A 196 14.52 -30.80 3.52
C PHE A 196 15.21 -31.94 2.76
N PRO A 197 15.73 -32.97 3.45
CA PRO A 197 16.09 -34.23 2.80
C PRO A 197 14.86 -34.94 2.25
N ARG A 198 15.08 -35.84 1.29
CA ARG A 198 14.00 -36.63 0.66
C ARG A 198 13.14 -37.44 1.66
N ARG A 199 13.68 -37.81 2.83
CA ARG A 199 13.01 -38.71 3.79
C ARG A 199 12.84 -38.15 5.21
N SER A 200 13.25 -36.90 5.48
CA SER A 200 13.20 -36.30 6.82
C SER A 200 12.16 -35.19 6.90
N GLN A 201 11.53 -35.06 8.08
CA GLN A 201 10.64 -33.94 8.41
C GLN A 201 11.39 -32.72 8.95
N VAL A 202 12.68 -32.88 9.27
CA VAL A 202 13.57 -31.83 9.79
C VAL A 202 14.45 -31.30 8.65
N PRO A 203 14.60 -29.98 8.49
CA PRO A 203 15.46 -29.39 7.46
C PRO A 203 16.91 -29.35 7.98
N ASP A 204 17.64 -30.44 7.77
CA ASP A 204 19.02 -30.61 8.25
C ASP A 204 20.07 -30.64 7.11
N ARG A 205 19.67 -30.72 5.83
CA ARG A 205 20.59 -30.66 4.69
C ARG A 205 21.19 -29.24 4.58
N PRO A 206 22.50 -29.03 4.80
CA PRO A 206 23.13 -27.72 4.66
C PRO A 206 23.24 -27.33 3.18
N LEU A 207 23.16 -26.03 2.90
CA LEU A 207 23.38 -25.47 1.57
C LEU A 207 24.58 -24.53 1.58
N GLU A 208 25.70 -24.99 1.00
CA GLU A 208 26.91 -24.20 0.79
C GLU A 208 26.70 -23.17 -0.33
N GLY A 209 27.36 -22.01 -0.24
CA GLY A 209 27.36 -21.01 -1.31
C GLY A 209 26.05 -20.23 -1.46
N ALA A 210 25.07 -20.42 -0.56
CA ALA A 210 23.82 -19.68 -0.59
C ALA A 210 24.06 -18.22 -0.18
N VAL A 211 23.44 -17.29 -0.91
CA VAL A 211 23.47 -15.85 -0.63
C VAL A 211 22.33 -15.51 0.33
N VAL A 212 22.71 -15.14 1.54
CA VAL A 212 21.83 -14.60 2.57
C VAL A 212 21.78 -13.08 2.43
N SER A 213 20.59 -12.55 2.16
CA SER A 213 20.33 -11.11 2.10
C SER A 213 19.71 -10.64 3.42
N VAL A 214 20.25 -9.56 3.98
CA VAL A 214 19.79 -8.97 5.25
C VAL A 214 19.58 -7.48 5.08
N GLY A 215 18.48 -6.97 5.66
CA GLY A 215 18.15 -5.56 5.65
C GLY A 215 16.98 -5.21 4.75
N ARG A 216 16.55 -3.95 4.80
CA ARG A 216 15.38 -3.45 4.08
C ARG A 216 15.75 -2.21 3.28
N GLY A 217 15.14 -2.05 2.10
CA GLY A 217 15.34 -0.89 1.25
C GLY A 217 16.43 -1.11 0.20
N LYS A 218 16.43 -0.27 -0.83
CA LYS A 218 17.48 -0.26 -1.87
C LYS A 218 18.69 0.51 -1.38
N SER A 219 19.53 1.01 -2.30
CA SER A 219 20.54 1.97 -1.91
C SER A 219 19.89 3.24 -1.35
N HIS A 220 20.48 3.76 -0.29
CA HIS A 220 20.13 5.05 0.27
C HIS A 220 21.36 5.95 0.16
N LYS A 221 21.40 6.77 -0.90
CA LYS A 221 22.43 7.79 -1.11
C LYS A 221 23.87 7.25 -1.08
N GLY A 222 24.09 6.12 -1.76
CA GLY A 222 25.39 5.43 -1.84
C GLY A 222 25.54 4.27 -0.88
N VAL A 223 24.71 4.18 0.16
CA VAL A 223 24.77 3.07 1.13
C VAL A 223 23.75 2.01 0.77
N ARG A 224 24.23 0.82 0.39
CA ARG A 224 23.39 -0.36 0.15
C ARG A 224 22.91 -0.90 1.49
N THR A 225 21.63 -0.72 1.81
CA THR A 225 21.06 -1.14 3.10
C THR A 225 20.82 -2.65 3.16
N ILE A 226 20.45 -3.26 2.03
CA ILE A 226 20.49 -4.71 1.85
C ILE A 226 21.94 -5.13 1.63
N HIS A 227 22.43 -5.97 2.51
CA HIS A 227 23.75 -6.55 2.42
C HIS A 227 23.69 -8.07 2.30
N GLN A 228 24.64 -8.61 1.55
CA GLN A 228 24.70 -10.01 1.16
C GLN A 228 25.87 -10.71 1.82
N HIS A 229 25.61 -11.93 2.27
CA HIS A 229 26.59 -12.82 2.89
C HIS A 229 26.46 -14.21 2.27
N ILE A 230 27.56 -14.96 2.20
CA ILE A 230 27.58 -16.29 1.58
C ILE A 230 27.76 -17.34 2.68
N THR A 231 27.02 -18.43 2.60
CA THR A 231 27.15 -19.55 3.54
C THR A 231 28.41 -20.37 3.33
N ASP A 232 28.98 -20.85 4.43
CA ASP A 232 30.08 -21.80 4.42
C ASP A 232 29.64 -23.23 3.99
N ARG A 233 30.59 -24.18 3.97
CA ARG A 233 30.37 -25.61 3.69
C ARG A 233 29.32 -26.28 4.58
N THR A 234 29.05 -25.71 5.75
CA THR A 234 28.03 -26.20 6.70
C THR A 234 26.70 -25.48 6.54
N GLY A 235 26.55 -24.67 5.49
CA GLY A 235 25.36 -23.87 5.21
C GLY A 235 25.11 -22.79 6.26
N ASN A 236 26.16 -22.31 6.93
CA ASN A 236 26.05 -21.34 8.01
C ASN A 236 26.71 -20.02 7.61
N VAL A 237 26.20 -18.92 8.15
CA VAL A 237 26.85 -17.62 8.01
C VAL A 237 26.64 -16.77 9.26
N ARG A 238 27.66 -16.00 9.65
CA ARG A 238 27.59 -15.03 10.74
C ARG A 238 27.48 -13.63 10.15
N ILE A 239 26.53 -12.85 10.67
CA ILE A 239 26.19 -11.52 10.21
C ILE A 239 26.32 -10.57 11.41
N PRO A 240 27.41 -9.80 11.50
CA PRO A 240 27.65 -8.91 12.63
C PRO A 240 26.95 -7.55 12.46
N GLY A 241 26.91 -6.78 13.55
CA GLY A 241 26.55 -5.36 13.51
C GLY A 241 25.07 -5.05 13.26
N LEU A 242 24.17 -5.96 13.58
CA LEU A 242 22.73 -5.75 13.40
C LEU A 242 22.14 -5.03 14.61
N PRO A 243 21.35 -3.96 14.42
CA PRO A 243 20.65 -3.33 15.53
C PRO A 243 19.62 -4.27 16.16
N ILE A 244 19.43 -4.16 17.48
CA ILE A 244 18.32 -4.84 18.18
C ILE A 244 16.98 -4.44 17.54
N GLY A 245 16.17 -5.44 17.21
CA GLY A 245 14.90 -5.26 16.53
C GLY A 245 14.56 -6.38 15.56
N GLY A 246 13.48 -6.18 14.79
CA GLY A 246 13.13 -7.06 13.69
C GLY A 246 13.94 -6.71 12.44
N VAL A 247 14.72 -7.66 11.94
CA VAL A 247 15.52 -7.50 10.71
C VAL A 247 15.00 -8.50 9.67
N PRO A 248 14.64 -8.04 8.46
CA PRO A 248 14.26 -8.94 7.39
C PRO A 248 15.48 -9.67 6.81
N VAL A 249 15.29 -10.95 6.53
CA VAL A 249 16.32 -11.86 6.03
C VAL A 249 15.69 -12.78 4.96
N SER A 250 16.44 -13.07 3.91
CA SER A 250 16.12 -14.10 2.92
C SER A 250 17.39 -14.83 2.50
N ALA A 251 17.25 -15.99 1.88
CA ALA A 251 18.39 -16.76 1.37
C ALA A 251 18.04 -17.37 0.01
N TYR A 252 18.97 -17.28 -0.93
CA TYR A 252 18.84 -17.83 -2.27
C TYR A 252 20.13 -18.56 -2.65
N ALA A 253 20.04 -19.62 -3.45
CA ALA A 253 21.19 -20.18 -4.12
C ALA A 253 21.03 -20.03 -5.63
N PHE A 254 22.15 -20.00 -6.33
CA PHE A 254 22.22 -19.74 -7.75
C PHE A 254 22.83 -20.94 -8.47
N ASP A 255 22.39 -21.18 -9.69
CA ASP A 255 23.15 -22.01 -10.62
C ASP A 255 24.43 -21.27 -11.03
N ALA A 256 25.56 -21.99 -11.06
CA ALA A 256 26.86 -21.39 -11.28
C ALA A 256 27.09 -20.99 -12.74
N GLU A 257 26.42 -21.63 -13.69
CA GLU A 257 26.58 -21.39 -15.13
C GLU A 257 25.55 -20.37 -15.63
N SER A 258 24.27 -20.55 -15.29
CA SER A 258 23.19 -19.68 -15.78
C SER A 258 22.97 -18.42 -14.92
N GLY A 259 23.38 -18.45 -13.64
CA GLY A 259 23.07 -17.39 -12.68
C GLY A 259 21.60 -17.35 -12.24
N GLU A 260 20.78 -18.33 -12.64
CA GLU A 260 19.38 -18.44 -12.22
C GLU A 260 19.27 -18.84 -10.74
N ILE A 261 18.18 -18.45 -10.09
CA ILE A 261 17.90 -18.83 -8.70
C ILE A 261 17.47 -20.31 -8.67
N SER A 262 18.35 -21.17 -8.15
CA SER A 262 18.13 -22.60 -8.03
C SER A 262 17.49 -23.01 -6.70
N TYR A 263 17.60 -22.17 -5.65
CA TYR A 263 16.90 -22.35 -4.38
C TYR A 263 16.33 -21.04 -3.85
N ALA A 264 15.12 -21.09 -3.29
CA ALA A 264 14.44 -19.96 -2.67
C ALA A 264 13.77 -20.36 -1.34
N PRO A 265 13.40 -19.38 -0.48
CA PRO A 265 12.70 -19.67 0.78
C PRO A 265 11.34 -20.35 0.56
N ASP A 266 11.11 -21.46 1.26
CA ASP A 266 9.84 -22.20 1.20
C ASP A 266 8.79 -21.55 2.10
N LEU A 267 7.70 -21.05 1.54
CA LEU A 267 6.60 -20.42 2.26
C LEU A 267 5.47 -21.38 2.64
N ASN A 268 5.63 -22.69 2.46
CA ASN A 268 4.68 -23.66 3.01
C ASN A 268 4.66 -23.60 4.55
N ILE A 269 3.48 -23.79 5.15
CA ILE A 269 3.23 -24.02 6.58
C ILE A 269 4.29 -24.91 7.24
N ARG A 270 4.76 -25.99 6.58
CA ARG A 270 5.81 -26.87 7.13
C ARG A 270 7.13 -26.14 7.36
N ALA A 271 7.60 -25.36 6.39
CA ALA A 271 8.83 -24.57 6.48
C ALA A 271 8.66 -23.36 7.43
N GLN A 272 7.47 -22.75 7.44
CA GLN A 272 7.12 -21.65 8.34
C GLN A 272 7.26 -22.00 9.83
N LYS A 273 7.14 -23.28 10.22
CA LYS A 273 7.42 -23.72 11.60
C LYS A 273 8.86 -23.47 12.04
N PHE A 274 9.82 -23.42 11.11
CA PHE A 274 11.24 -23.20 11.40
C PHE A 274 11.65 -21.73 11.25
N HIS A 275 11.16 -21.05 10.22
CA HIS A 275 11.60 -19.70 9.88
C HIS A 275 10.51 -18.61 10.03
N GLY A 276 9.31 -18.96 10.50
CA GLY A 276 8.17 -18.05 10.63
C GLY A 276 7.52 -17.67 9.30
N GLY A 277 6.37 -16.98 9.37
CA GLY A 277 5.73 -16.42 8.19
C GLY A 277 6.49 -15.21 7.61
N PRO A 278 6.25 -14.88 6.34
CA PRO A 278 6.82 -13.69 5.70
C PRO A 278 6.25 -12.39 6.30
N VAL A 279 7.07 -11.33 6.29
CA VAL A 279 6.67 -9.96 6.64
C VAL A 279 6.55 -9.06 5.40
N ALA A 280 6.25 -7.77 5.58
CA ALA A 280 6.07 -6.82 4.48
C ALA A 280 7.24 -6.84 3.47
N GLY A 281 6.95 -7.25 2.23
CA GLY A 281 7.94 -7.49 1.17
C GLY A 281 8.25 -8.98 0.90
N TRP A 282 7.55 -9.90 1.57
CA TRP A 282 7.73 -11.36 1.47
C TRP A 282 9.12 -11.88 1.89
N MET A 283 9.86 -11.11 2.69
CA MET A 283 11.07 -11.57 3.39
C MET A 283 10.71 -12.21 4.73
N LEU A 284 11.61 -13.02 5.29
CA LEU A 284 11.44 -13.62 6.62
C LEU A 284 11.91 -12.63 7.69
N SER A 285 11.26 -12.60 8.86
CA SER A 285 11.70 -11.74 9.97
C SER A 285 12.59 -12.50 10.95
N SER A 286 13.71 -11.88 11.34
CA SER A 286 14.56 -12.33 12.43
C SER A 286 14.52 -11.32 13.57
N SER A 287 14.25 -11.77 14.79
CA SER A 287 14.26 -10.91 15.98
C SER A 287 15.65 -10.91 16.62
N ILE A 288 16.36 -9.80 16.48
CA ILE A 288 17.68 -9.59 17.05
C ILE A 288 17.50 -9.03 18.46
N ARG A 289 17.81 -9.83 19.48
CA ARG A 289 17.64 -9.45 20.90
C ARG A 289 18.82 -9.84 21.77
N TRP A 290 19.32 -11.06 21.56
CA TRP A 290 20.34 -11.67 22.41
C TRP A 290 21.74 -11.41 21.88
N GLN A 291 22.75 -11.78 22.68
CA GLN A 291 24.16 -11.69 22.27
C GLN A 291 24.45 -12.58 21.05
N THR A 292 23.84 -13.75 21.01
CA THR A 292 23.86 -14.69 19.89
C THR A 292 22.42 -14.95 19.46
N ASN A 293 22.10 -14.56 18.23
CA ASN A 293 20.80 -14.85 17.63
C ASN A 293 21.01 -15.89 16.54
N GLU A 294 20.06 -16.81 16.39
CA GLU A 294 20.12 -17.83 15.35
C GLU A 294 18.81 -17.86 14.56
N LYS A 295 18.92 -17.99 13.25
CA LYS A 295 17.78 -18.14 12.34
C LYS A 295 18.07 -19.25 11.35
N THR A 296 17.24 -20.28 11.35
CA THR A 296 17.21 -21.26 10.26
C THR A 296 16.32 -20.72 9.14
N ILE A 297 16.77 -20.78 7.90
CA ILE A 297 15.98 -20.49 6.71
C ILE A 297 15.87 -21.75 5.89
N VAL A 298 14.65 -22.26 5.79
CA VAL A 298 14.34 -23.42 4.95
C VAL A 298 14.16 -22.97 3.50
N VAL A 299 14.93 -23.57 2.60
CA VAL A 299 14.89 -23.36 1.16
C VAL A 299 14.59 -24.67 0.42
N PHE A 300 14.12 -24.56 -0.82
CA PHE A 300 13.79 -25.70 -1.67
C PHE A 300 14.32 -25.49 -3.09
N PRO A 301 14.63 -26.57 -3.85
CA PRO A 301 14.98 -26.45 -5.26
C PRO A 301 13.82 -25.82 -6.03
N CYS A 302 14.09 -24.77 -6.80
CA CYS A 302 13.03 -24.01 -7.45
C CYS A 302 13.40 -23.55 -8.85
N ILE A 303 12.36 -23.17 -9.59
CA ILE A 303 12.42 -22.31 -10.77
C ILE A 303 11.68 -21.01 -10.47
N SER A 304 12.17 -19.90 -11.02
CA SER A 304 11.60 -18.57 -10.84
C SER A 304 10.81 -18.13 -12.08
N ARG A 305 9.65 -17.51 -11.88
CA ARG A 305 8.92 -16.77 -12.92
C ARG A 305 8.50 -15.39 -12.42
N GLU A 306 8.80 -14.39 -13.22
CA GLU A 306 8.43 -13.00 -12.99
C GLU A 306 6.98 -12.73 -13.38
N PHE A 307 6.34 -11.82 -12.65
CA PHE A 307 5.02 -11.29 -12.96
C PHE A 307 4.97 -9.81 -12.62
N TYR A 308 4.22 -9.05 -13.41
CA TYR A 308 4.25 -7.59 -13.42
C TYR A 308 2.90 -6.97 -13.12
N SER A 309 2.89 -5.65 -12.99
CA SER A 309 1.68 -4.83 -12.89
C SER A 309 0.76 -5.24 -11.74
N LEU A 310 1.35 -5.46 -10.55
CA LEU A 310 0.64 -5.64 -9.27
C LEU A 310 -0.04 -4.36 -8.79
N ILE A 311 -0.88 -3.79 -9.65
CA ILE A 311 -1.63 -2.56 -9.43
C ILE A 311 -3.09 -2.96 -9.42
N ASP A 312 -3.79 -2.48 -8.42
CA ASP A 312 -5.20 -2.63 -8.30
C ASP A 312 -5.89 -1.92 -9.46
N PRO A 313 -6.61 -2.64 -10.33
CA PRO A 313 -7.19 -2.04 -11.52
C PRO A 313 -8.33 -1.07 -11.21
N ARG A 314 -8.83 -1.03 -9.97
CA ARG A 314 -9.93 -0.15 -9.56
C ARG A 314 -9.43 1.02 -8.73
N LEU A 315 -8.51 0.78 -7.80
CA LEU A 315 -7.98 1.80 -6.88
C LEU A 315 -6.67 2.44 -7.36
N LEU A 316 -6.03 1.87 -8.40
CA LEU A 316 -4.73 2.28 -8.93
C LEU A 316 -3.58 2.25 -7.90
N SER A 317 -3.77 1.52 -6.80
CA SER A 317 -2.80 1.33 -5.73
C SER A 317 -2.14 -0.05 -5.80
N PRO A 318 -0.96 -0.27 -5.20
CA PRO A 318 -0.30 -1.59 -5.25
C PRO A 318 -1.14 -2.70 -4.60
N LEU A 319 -1.21 -3.87 -5.24
CA LEU A 319 -1.90 -5.05 -4.70
C LEU A 319 -1.14 -5.63 -3.49
N GLY A 320 -1.84 -5.81 -2.37
CA GLY A 320 -1.23 -6.22 -1.10
C GLY A 320 -1.11 -7.74 -0.89
N GLU A 321 -2.14 -8.50 -1.23
CA GLU A 321 -2.24 -9.93 -0.92
C GLU A 321 -2.11 -10.79 -2.19
N ILE A 322 -1.24 -11.80 -2.14
CA ILE A 322 -1.07 -12.81 -3.17
C ILE A 322 -1.23 -14.18 -2.51
N LYS A 323 -2.29 -14.91 -2.88
CA LYS A 323 -2.52 -16.28 -2.47
C LYS A 323 -2.13 -17.23 -3.59
N VAL A 324 -1.29 -18.21 -3.28
CA VAL A 324 -0.84 -19.23 -4.22
C VAL A 324 -1.56 -20.54 -3.91
N ILE A 325 -2.13 -21.17 -4.94
CA ILE A 325 -2.79 -22.46 -4.85
C ILE A 325 -2.39 -23.36 -6.02
N ASP A 326 -2.51 -24.67 -5.84
CA ASP A 326 -2.34 -25.66 -6.88
C ASP A 326 -3.62 -25.86 -7.72
N ARG A 327 -3.60 -26.81 -8.65
CA ARG A 327 -4.79 -27.22 -9.43
C ARG A 327 -6.01 -27.54 -8.56
N ASN A 328 -5.80 -28.17 -7.41
CA ASN A 328 -6.86 -28.65 -6.50
C ASN A 328 -7.39 -27.56 -5.56
N GLY A 329 -6.79 -26.36 -5.60
CA GLY A 329 -7.19 -25.23 -4.77
C GLY A 329 -6.61 -25.25 -3.36
N VAL A 330 -5.58 -26.07 -3.11
CA VAL A 330 -4.83 -26.09 -1.85
C VAL A 330 -3.47 -25.41 -2.03
N ALA A 331 -2.80 -25.03 -0.95
CA ALA A 331 -1.45 -24.47 -1.05
C ALA A 331 -0.48 -25.51 -1.64
N PRO A 332 0.41 -25.13 -2.59
CA PRO A 332 1.41 -26.05 -3.12
C PRO A 332 2.31 -26.63 -2.02
N ARG A 333 2.85 -27.83 -2.20
CA ARG A 333 3.74 -28.45 -1.20
C ARG A 333 5.02 -27.63 -1.04
N GLN A 334 5.54 -27.03 -2.10
CA GLN A 334 6.66 -26.10 -2.01
C GLN A 334 6.43 -24.90 -2.93
N PHE A 335 6.53 -23.70 -2.37
CA PHE A 335 6.48 -22.47 -3.16
C PHE A 335 7.16 -21.33 -2.40
N GLY A 336 7.59 -20.30 -3.11
CA GLY A 336 8.11 -19.06 -2.52
C GLY A 336 7.65 -17.87 -3.32
N ILE A 337 7.63 -16.67 -2.72
CA ILE A 337 7.34 -15.42 -3.42
C ILE A 337 8.35 -14.35 -2.98
N ALA A 338 8.81 -13.54 -3.92
CA ALA A 338 9.45 -12.25 -3.65
C ALA A 338 8.68 -11.14 -4.38
N ARG A 339 8.58 -9.94 -3.78
CA ARG A 339 7.92 -8.79 -4.42
C ARG A 339 8.72 -7.50 -4.26
N GLY A 340 8.52 -6.57 -5.19
CA GLY A 340 8.98 -5.20 -5.08
C GLY A 340 8.23 -4.41 -3.98
N GLY A 341 8.77 -3.24 -3.64
CA GLY A 341 8.12 -2.30 -2.74
C GLY A 341 6.82 -1.72 -3.33
N MET A 342 6.13 -0.84 -2.59
CA MET A 342 4.90 -0.19 -3.08
C MET A 342 5.11 0.61 -4.39
N ARG A 343 6.33 1.07 -4.67
CA ARG A 343 6.67 1.79 -5.91
C ARG A 343 7.09 0.85 -7.06
N GLU A 344 7.16 -0.45 -6.80
CA GLU A 344 7.65 -1.47 -7.72
C GLU A 344 6.65 -2.63 -7.76
N PRO A 345 5.56 -2.50 -8.54
CA PRO A 345 4.47 -3.47 -8.58
C PRO A 345 4.85 -4.71 -9.41
N VAL A 346 5.91 -5.40 -9.00
CA VAL A 346 6.48 -6.58 -9.64
C VAL A 346 6.72 -7.68 -8.61
N GLY A 347 6.75 -8.92 -9.05
CA GLY A 347 7.07 -10.05 -8.19
C GLY A 347 7.66 -11.23 -8.94
N VAL A 348 8.20 -12.17 -8.17
CA VAL A 348 8.74 -13.43 -8.65
C VAL A 348 8.13 -14.56 -7.83
N ILE A 349 7.55 -15.54 -8.51
CA ILE A 349 7.05 -16.77 -7.92
C ILE A 349 8.13 -17.85 -8.09
N PHE A 350 8.35 -18.61 -7.02
CA PHE A 350 9.25 -19.76 -7.00
C PHE A 350 8.41 -21.02 -6.83
N GLY A 351 8.55 -21.97 -7.74
CA GLY A 351 7.88 -23.28 -7.67
C GLY A 351 8.87 -24.42 -7.80
N SER A 352 8.55 -25.57 -7.20
CA SER A 352 9.37 -26.78 -7.33
C SER A 352 9.30 -27.29 -8.78
N PRO A 353 10.43 -27.65 -9.43
CA PRO A 353 10.43 -28.11 -10.82
C PRO A 353 9.47 -29.29 -11.07
N ASP A 354 9.48 -30.28 -10.18
CA ASP A 354 8.67 -31.50 -10.30
C ASP A 354 7.17 -31.20 -10.06
N GLU A 355 6.86 -30.40 -9.03
CA GLU A 355 5.48 -30.14 -8.63
C GLU A 355 4.79 -29.09 -9.51
N ALA A 356 5.52 -28.07 -9.95
CA ALA A 356 4.98 -27.05 -10.83
C ALA A 356 4.57 -27.65 -12.19
N GLU A 357 5.22 -28.71 -12.64
CA GLU A 357 4.85 -29.42 -13.88
C GLU A 357 3.60 -30.30 -13.71
N GLU A 358 3.46 -31.03 -12.59
CA GLU A 358 2.34 -31.94 -12.37
C GLU A 358 1.05 -31.23 -11.91
N ASN A 359 1.17 -30.27 -10.99
CA ASN A 359 0.02 -29.68 -10.30
C ASN A 359 -0.30 -28.25 -10.71
N GLY A 360 0.61 -27.56 -11.41
CA GLY A 360 0.43 -26.17 -11.85
C GLY A 360 0.26 -25.17 -10.70
N ILE A 361 0.59 -23.89 -10.95
CA ILE A 361 0.46 -22.83 -9.95
C ILE A 361 -0.59 -21.81 -10.38
N LYS A 362 -1.52 -21.51 -9.47
CA LYS A 362 -2.52 -20.45 -9.61
C LYS A 362 -2.25 -19.35 -8.60
N MET A 363 -2.52 -18.11 -8.99
CA MET A 363 -2.33 -16.94 -8.13
C MET A 363 -3.60 -16.12 -8.05
N LEU A 364 -4.06 -15.86 -6.83
CA LEU A 364 -5.19 -14.98 -6.53
C LEU A 364 -4.65 -13.73 -5.86
N MET A 365 -4.77 -12.58 -6.52
CA MET A 365 -4.18 -11.32 -6.06
C MET A 365 -5.27 -10.36 -5.64
N GLY A 366 -5.42 -10.14 -4.33
CA GLY A 366 -6.42 -9.25 -3.74
C GLY A 366 -7.89 -9.53 -4.13
N GLY A 367 -8.19 -10.72 -4.67
CA GLY A 367 -9.49 -11.06 -5.25
C GLY A 367 -9.87 -10.23 -6.49
N ARG A 368 -8.90 -9.53 -7.09
CA ARG A 368 -9.11 -8.56 -8.19
C ARG A 368 -8.32 -8.90 -9.45
N MET A 369 -7.26 -9.71 -9.32
CA MET A 369 -6.57 -10.35 -10.44
C MET A 369 -6.41 -11.84 -10.16
N LEU A 370 -6.64 -12.67 -11.18
CA LEU A 370 -6.58 -14.12 -11.09
C LEU A 370 -5.73 -14.70 -12.21
N LEU A 371 -4.67 -15.42 -11.87
CA LEU A 371 -3.90 -16.24 -12.81
C LEU A 371 -4.27 -17.69 -12.55
N LEU A 372 -5.10 -18.27 -13.42
CA LEU A 372 -5.67 -19.60 -13.27
C LEU A 372 -5.18 -20.59 -14.34
N ASN A 373 -4.68 -20.07 -15.46
CA ASN A 373 -4.44 -20.83 -16.69
C ASN A 373 -5.72 -21.55 -17.12
N SER A 374 -6.76 -20.76 -17.37
CA SER A 374 -8.09 -21.24 -17.75
C SER A 374 -8.05 -21.81 -19.17
N GLU A 375 -8.55 -23.02 -19.38
CA GLU A 375 -8.57 -23.66 -20.72
C GLU A 375 -9.73 -23.14 -21.58
N GLY A 376 -10.79 -22.61 -20.95
CA GLY A 376 -11.99 -22.10 -21.60
C GLY A 376 -13.05 -21.67 -20.57
N GLY A 377 -14.21 -21.25 -21.07
CA GLY A 377 -15.31 -20.69 -20.27
C GLY A 377 -16.62 -21.49 -20.35
N LYS A 378 -16.60 -22.75 -20.81
CA LYS A 378 -17.84 -23.52 -21.01
C LYS A 378 -18.36 -24.13 -19.71
N SER A 379 -17.47 -24.53 -18.80
CA SER A 379 -17.82 -25.04 -17.47
C SER A 379 -16.94 -24.39 -16.41
N GLU A 380 -17.42 -24.35 -15.15
CA GLU A 380 -16.62 -23.79 -14.06
C GLU A 380 -15.34 -24.60 -13.82
N ASP A 381 -15.36 -25.91 -14.05
CA ASP A 381 -14.17 -26.77 -13.89
C ASP A 381 -13.07 -26.43 -14.91
N GLU A 382 -13.45 -26.20 -16.17
CA GLU A 382 -12.53 -25.73 -17.21
C GLU A 382 -12.02 -24.31 -16.89
N ALA A 383 -12.93 -23.45 -16.42
CA ALA A 383 -12.63 -22.04 -16.19
C ALA A 383 -11.78 -21.79 -14.94
N ARG A 384 -11.84 -22.68 -13.94
CA ARG A 384 -10.94 -22.70 -12.78
C ARG A 384 -9.49 -23.01 -13.16
N GLY A 385 -9.26 -23.51 -14.37
CA GLY A 385 -7.95 -23.75 -14.95
C GLY A 385 -7.14 -24.85 -14.26
N LYS A 386 -6.01 -25.19 -14.85
CA LYS A 386 -5.08 -26.20 -14.29
C LYS A 386 -3.90 -25.59 -13.55
N GLY A 387 -3.76 -24.26 -13.55
CA GLY A 387 -2.56 -23.58 -13.07
C GLY A 387 -1.45 -23.54 -14.12
N TYR A 388 -0.51 -22.62 -13.94
CA TYR A 388 0.63 -22.41 -14.81
C TYR A 388 1.76 -23.39 -14.47
N ALA A 389 2.22 -24.14 -15.47
CA ALA A 389 3.41 -24.98 -15.34
C ALA A 389 4.66 -24.13 -15.52
N LEU A 390 5.28 -23.72 -14.41
CA LEU A 390 6.38 -22.75 -14.43
C LEU A 390 7.59 -23.20 -15.28
N THR A 391 7.78 -24.49 -15.54
CA THR A 391 8.87 -24.99 -16.40
C THR A 391 8.68 -24.61 -17.87
N ARG A 392 7.43 -24.52 -18.35
CA ARG A 392 7.09 -24.36 -19.77
C ARG A 392 6.33 -23.08 -20.09
N GLN A 393 5.72 -22.46 -19.08
CA GLN A 393 4.82 -21.33 -19.26
C GLN A 393 5.35 -20.11 -18.52
N GLU A 394 5.28 -18.98 -19.21
CA GLU A 394 5.56 -17.67 -18.64
C GLU A 394 4.30 -17.08 -18.00
N LEU A 395 4.51 -16.12 -17.09
CA LEU A 395 3.44 -15.32 -16.49
C LEU A 395 3.35 -13.93 -17.13
N THR A 396 3.97 -13.77 -18.29
CA THR A 396 4.01 -12.57 -19.11
C THR A 396 3.24 -12.79 -20.42
N PRO A 397 2.39 -11.85 -20.85
CA PRO A 397 2.00 -10.60 -20.20
C PRO A 397 0.96 -10.78 -19.06
N THR A 398 1.34 -10.45 -17.83
CA THR A 398 0.57 -10.77 -16.60
C THR A 398 -0.86 -10.22 -16.60
N ASN A 399 -1.05 -8.95 -16.98
CA ASN A 399 -2.38 -8.33 -16.95
C ASN A 399 -3.34 -9.01 -17.94
N PHE A 400 -2.89 -9.28 -19.17
CA PHE A 400 -3.73 -9.91 -20.18
C PHE A 400 -4.12 -11.34 -19.76
N LEU A 401 -3.16 -12.13 -19.26
CA LEU A 401 -3.43 -13.44 -18.70
C LEU A 401 -4.48 -13.37 -17.57
N ALA A 402 -4.35 -12.38 -16.67
CA ALA A 402 -5.28 -12.19 -15.58
C ALA A 402 -6.69 -11.79 -16.04
N VAL A 403 -6.82 -10.89 -17.02
CA VAL A 403 -8.11 -10.53 -17.61
C VAL A 403 -8.76 -11.74 -18.25
N ARG A 404 -8.01 -12.48 -19.08
CA ARG A 404 -8.50 -13.64 -19.83
C ARG A 404 -9.02 -14.72 -18.89
N ASP A 405 -8.23 -15.08 -17.88
CA ASP A 405 -8.60 -16.12 -16.90
C ASP A 405 -9.83 -15.70 -16.08
N MET A 406 -9.88 -14.44 -15.63
CA MET A 406 -11.01 -13.92 -14.85
C MET A 406 -12.28 -13.79 -15.70
N TRP A 407 -12.16 -13.36 -16.97
CA TRP A 407 -13.29 -13.28 -17.89
C TRP A 407 -13.86 -14.67 -18.18
N ARG A 408 -13.02 -15.67 -18.47
CA ARG A 408 -13.46 -17.06 -18.68
C ARG A 408 -14.18 -17.65 -17.47
N LEU A 409 -13.66 -17.38 -16.26
CA LEU A 409 -14.32 -17.80 -15.03
C LEU A 409 -15.68 -17.13 -14.82
N ASN A 410 -15.80 -15.84 -15.16
CA ASN A 410 -17.08 -15.14 -15.14
C ASN A 410 -18.04 -15.68 -16.19
N GLU A 411 -17.59 -15.97 -17.41
CA GLU A 411 -18.42 -16.54 -18.48
C GLU A 411 -19.05 -17.86 -18.05
N ALA A 412 -18.24 -18.79 -17.52
CA ALA A 412 -18.73 -20.08 -17.06
C ALA A 412 -19.80 -19.93 -15.96
N ARG A 413 -19.56 -19.05 -14.98
CA ARG A 413 -20.49 -18.80 -13.88
C ARG A 413 -21.77 -18.11 -14.35
N LEU A 414 -21.66 -17.14 -15.25
CA LEU A 414 -22.80 -16.45 -15.83
C LEU A 414 -23.64 -17.39 -16.69
N HIS A 415 -23.01 -18.31 -17.43
CA HIS A 415 -23.73 -19.36 -18.15
C HIS A 415 -24.54 -20.22 -17.17
N THR A 416 -23.92 -20.70 -16.11
CA THR A 416 -24.63 -21.46 -15.05
C THR A 416 -25.78 -20.66 -14.44
N MET A 417 -25.61 -19.37 -14.20
CA MET A 417 -26.68 -18.51 -13.67
C MET A 417 -27.85 -18.36 -14.66
N ARG A 418 -27.56 -18.15 -15.95
CA ARG A 418 -28.56 -18.04 -17.02
C ARG A 418 -29.36 -19.32 -17.20
N ASP A 419 -28.70 -20.48 -17.15
CA ASP A 419 -29.35 -21.79 -17.21
C ASP A 419 -30.38 -21.98 -16.08
N HIS A 420 -30.22 -21.25 -14.97
CA HIS A 420 -31.10 -21.28 -13.81
C HIS A 420 -31.95 -20.00 -13.67
N ALA A 421 -32.14 -19.24 -14.76
CA ALA A 421 -32.94 -18.01 -14.81
C ALA A 421 -32.51 -16.91 -13.81
N ILE A 422 -31.26 -16.91 -13.38
CA ILE A 422 -30.67 -15.84 -12.57
C ILE A 422 -30.01 -14.85 -13.52
N GLU A 423 -30.73 -13.78 -13.83
CA GLU A 423 -30.22 -12.73 -14.74
C GLU A 423 -29.93 -11.43 -14.02
N ASN A 424 -28.77 -10.86 -14.34
CA ASN A 424 -28.40 -9.50 -13.94
C ASN A 424 -27.94 -8.74 -15.19
N GLN A 425 -28.81 -7.86 -15.70
CA GLN A 425 -28.55 -7.12 -16.94
C GLN A 425 -27.31 -6.20 -16.85
N ARG A 426 -27.05 -5.62 -15.67
CA ARG A 426 -25.84 -4.81 -15.45
C ARG A 426 -24.59 -5.68 -15.58
N LEU A 427 -24.60 -6.85 -14.94
CA LEU A 427 -23.48 -7.78 -14.94
C LEU A 427 -23.20 -8.32 -16.35
N THR A 428 -24.27 -8.68 -17.08
CA THR A 428 -24.18 -9.08 -18.49
C THR A 428 -23.55 -7.98 -19.36
N ARG A 429 -23.93 -6.70 -19.18
CA ARG A 429 -23.34 -5.58 -19.92
C ARG A 429 -21.86 -5.38 -19.61
N LEU A 430 -21.47 -5.43 -18.33
CA LEU A 430 -20.05 -5.33 -17.94
C LEU A 430 -19.25 -6.50 -18.52
N HIS A 431 -19.78 -7.72 -18.44
CA HIS A 431 -19.11 -8.91 -18.94
C HIS A 431 -18.90 -8.87 -20.46
N GLU A 432 -19.91 -8.43 -21.21
CA GLU A 432 -19.84 -8.27 -22.66
C GLU A 432 -18.86 -7.15 -23.07
N ARG A 433 -18.84 -6.03 -22.33
CA ARG A 433 -17.83 -4.98 -22.53
C ARG A 433 -16.41 -5.51 -22.33
N GLY A 434 -16.21 -6.35 -21.31
CA GLY A 434 -14.95 -7.06 -21.07
C GLY A 434 -14.54 -7.94 -22.26
N ARG A 435 -15.49 -8.66 -22.87
CA ARG A 435 -15.27 -9.50 -24.05
C ARG A 435 -14.78 -8.68 -25.25
N VAL A 436 -15.43 -7.55 -25.51
CA VAL A 436 -15.06 -6.64 -26.62
C VAL A 436 -13.66 -6.09 -26.42
N LEU A 437 -13.34 -5.60 -25.22
CA LEU A 437 -12.01 -5.05 -24.91
C LEU A 437 -10.91 -6.12 -25.00
N LEU A 438 -11.17 -7.34 -24.52
CA LEU A 438 -10.23 -8.45 -24.62
C LEU A 438 -9.94 -8.80 -26.08
N LYS A 439 -10.96 -8.84 -26.94
CA LYS A 439 -10.79 -9.09 -28.38
C LYS A 439 -9.98 -7.98 -29.06
N LYS A 440 -10.27 -6.70 -28.75
CA LYS A 440 -9.49 -5.57 -29.26
C LYS A 440 -8.03 -5.62 -28.80
N ALA A 441 -7.77 -6.05 -27.57
CA ALA A 441 -6.40 -6.26 -27.10
C ALA A 441 -5.70 -7.36 -27.90
N GLU A 442 -6.34 -8.50 -28.16
CA GLU A 442 -5.77 -9.58 -28.99
C GLU A 442 -5.49 -9.12 -30.44
N GLU A 443 -6.34 -8.27 -31.01
CA GLU A 443 -6.15 -7.69 -32.34
C GLU A 443 -4.96 -6.71 -32.35
N ALA A 444 -4.91 -5.78 -31.39
CA ALA A 444 -3.81 -4.83 -31.25
C ALA A 444 -2.46 -5.53 -30.99
N GLU A 445 -2.44 -6.63 -30.23
CA GLU A 445 -1.24 -7.45 -30.03
C GLU A 445 -0.75 -8.06 -31.35
N LYS A 446 -1.64 -8.64 -32.15
CA LYS A 446 -1.31 -9.20 -33.48
C LYS A 446 -0.77 -8.14 -34.43
N GLU A 447 -1.31 -6.93 -34.36
CA GLU A 447 -0.89 -5.78 -35.16
C GLU A 447 0.35 -5.05 -34.58
N ARG A 448 0.86 -5.49 -33.41
CA ARG A 448 1.99 -4.87 -32.67
C ARG A 448 1.74 -3.42 -32.25
N GLN A 449 0.47 -3.07 -32.06
CA GLN A 449 -0.03 -1.80 -31.58
C GLN A 449 0.02 -1.75 -30.04
N TRP A 450 1.23 -1.62 -29.48
CA TRP A 450 1.46 -1.79 -28.04
C TRP A 450 0.76 -0.77 -27.15
N GLU A 451 0.57 0.46 -27.63
CA GLU A 451 -0.14 1.52 -26.90
C GLU A 451 -1.63 1.19 -26.78
N GLN A 452 -2.29 0.87 -27.91
CA GLN A 452 -3.68 0.41 -27.90
C GLN A 452 -3.84 -0.90 -27.11
N TYR A 453 -2.92 -1.85 -27.26
CA TYR A 453 -2.91 -3.10 -26.49
C TYR A 453 -2.92 -2.85 -24.97
N ILE A 454 -2.02 -2.01 -24.47
CA ILE A 454 -1.95 -1.69 -23.04
C ILE A 454 -3.23 -0.97 -22.59
N SER A 455 -3.75 -0.03 -23.38
CA SER A 455 -5.00 0.68 -23.08
C SER A 455 -6.17 -0.29 -22.96
N TYR A 456 -6.36 -1.19 -23.95
CA TYR A 456 -7.43 -2.18 -23.94
C TYR A 456 -7.29 -3.21 -22.81
N VAL A 457 -6.07 -3.65 -22.49
CA VAL A 457 -5.84 -4.55 -21.35
C VAL A 457 -6.18 -3.89 -20.02
N ARG A 458 -5.76 -2.64 -19.79
CA ARG A 458 -6.10 -1.88 -18.58
C ARG A 458 -7.60 -1.66 -18.46
N ALA A 459 -8.24 -1.30 -19.57
CA ALA A 459 -9.68 -1.12 -19.65
C ALA A 459 -10.43 -2.42 -19.32
N ALA A 460 -10.03 -3.53 -19.94
CA ALA A 460 -10.63 -4.84 -19.72
C ALA A 460 -10.45 -5.29 -18.26
N LEU A 461 -9.27 -5.09 -17.68
CA LEU A 461 -8.98 -5.43 -16.30
C LEU A 461 -9.86 -4.64 -15.31
N GLY A 462 -10.08 -3.35 -15.54
CA GLY A 462 -11.01 -2.54 -14.74
C GLY A 462 -12.45 -3.07 -14.80
N VAL A 463 -12.95 -3.37 -16.00
CA VAL A 463 -14.33 -3.89 -16.18
C VAL A 463 -14.49 -5.28 -15.55
N THR A 464 -13.58 -6.21 -15.87
CA THR A 464 -13.69 -7.61 -15.43
C THR A 464 -13.45 -7.75 -13.92
N SER A 465 -12.56 -6.96 -13.33
CA SER A 465 -12.34 -6.93 -11.87
C SER A 465 -13.50 -6.30 -11.09
N ARG A 466 -14.32 -5.47 -11.74
CA ARG A 466 -15.59 -4.99 -11.18
C ARG A 466 -16.68 -6.05 -11.26
N ALA A 467 -16.77 -6.76 -12.39
CA ALA A 467 -17.76 -7.82 -12.59
C ALA A 467 -17.53 -9.03 -11.67
N TYR A 468 -16.27 -9.46 -11.46
CA TYR A 468 -15.97 -10.70 -10.73
C TYR A 468 -16.57 -10.78 -9.31
N PRO A 469 -16.37 -9.79 -8.42
CA PRO A 469 -17.01 -9.81 -7.10
C PRO A 469 -18.54 -9.77 -7.17
N GLU A 470 -19.12 -9.09 -8.16
CA GLU A 470 -20.59 -9.04 -8.35
C GLU A 470 -21.15 -10.40 -8.79
N VAL A 471 -20.46 -11.13 -9.68
CA VAL A 471 -20.81 -12.53 -10.04
C VAL A 471 -20.80 -13.41 -8.79
N VAL A 472 -19.69 -13.36 -8.03
CA VAL A 472 -19.51 -14.19 -6.83
C VAL A 472 -20.53 -13.82 -5.75
N SER A 473 -20.81 -12.54 -5.54
CA SER A 473 -21.85 -12.09 -4.59
C SER A 473 -23.20 -12.62 -5.00
N THR A 474 -23.60 -12.50 -6.27
CA THR A 474 -24.91 -12.95 -6.72
C THR A 474 -25.09 -14.46 -6.50
N LEU A 475 -24.06 -15.26 -6.81
CA LEU A 475 -24.07 -16.70 -6.51
C LEU A 475 -24.17 -16.99 -5.01
N ASN A 476 -23.38 -16.28 -4.19
CA ASN A 476 -23.41 -16.43 -2.74
C ASN A 476 -24.74 -15.97 -2.12
N ASP A 477 -25.38 -14.94 -2.66
CA ASP A 477 -26.67 -14.42 -2.20
C ASP A 477 -27.80 -15.41 -2.50
N VAL A 478 -27.75 -16.07 -3.66
CA VAL A 478 -28.64 -17.19 -4.00
C VAL A 478 -28.46 -18.34 -3.01
N ILE A 479 -27.22 -18.69 -2.63
CA ILE A 479 -26.95 -19.72 -1.61
C ILE A 479 -27.36 -19.25 -0.20
N ARG A 480 -27.11 -17.99 0.19
CA ARG A 480 -27.52 -17.49 1.51
C ARG A 480 -29.04 -17.41 1.65
N GLY A 481 -29.73 -17.04 0.58
CA GLY A 481 -31.19 -17.04 0.51
C GLY A 481 -31.78 -18.41 0.85
N ILE A 482 -31.18 -19.51 0.38
CA ILE A 482 -31.65 -20.87 0.68
C ILE A 482 -31.59 -21.19 2.18
N VAL A 483 -30.55 -20.72 2.87
CA VAL A 483 -30.35 -20.98 4.30
C VAL A 483 -31.43 -20.26 5.10
N PHE A 484 -31.75 -19.02 4.73
CA PHE A 484 -32.82 -18.24 5.33
C PHE A 484 -34.21 -18.88 5.11
N PHE A 485 -34.54 -19.25 3.86
CA PHE A 485 -35.81 -19.92 3.57
C PHE A 485 -35.92 -21.25 4.32
N LEU A 486 -34.87 -22.06 4.34
CA LEU A 486 -34.89 -23.36 4.99
C LEU A 486 -34.98 -23.26 6.53
N ALA A 487 -34.45 -22.19 7.13
CA ALA A 487 -34.68 -21.89 8.54
C ALA A 487 -36.16 -21.59 8.86
N LEU A 488 -36.88 -20.89 7.96
CA LEU A 488 -38.33 -20.63 8.08
C LEU A 488 -39.18 -21.88 7.87
N VAL A 489 -38.70 -22.85 7.07
CA VAL A 489 -39.40 -24.12 6.83
C VAL A 489 -39.56 -24.93 8.12
N ILE A 490 -38.62 -24.87 9.08
CA ILE A 490 -38.71 -25.63 10.33
C ILE A 490 -39.92 -25.19 11.18
N PRO A 491 -40.07 -23.89 11.56
CA PRO A 491 -41.28 -23.43 12.24
C PRO A 491 -42.54 -23.63 11.40
N ALA A 492 -42.49 -23.39 10.08
CA ALA A 492 -43.64 -23.57 9.20
C ALA A 492 -44.13 -25.01 9.16
N ALA A 493 -43.22 -25.99 9.10
CA ALA A 493 -43.55 -27.41 9.16
C ALA A 493 -44.08 -27.82 10.54
N PHE A 494 -43.54 -27.25 11.62
CA PHE A 494 -44.05 -27.49 12.98
C PHE A 494 -45.48 -26.96 13.15
N PHE A 495 -45.72 -25.69 12.80
CA PHE A 495 -47.05 -25.09 12.89
C PHE A 495 -48.03 -25.70 11.88
N GLY A 496 -47.55 -26.08 10.69
CA GLY A 496 -48.33 -26.75 9.68
C GLY A 496 -48.75 -28.16 10.10
N GLU A 497 -47.90 -28.93 10.77
CA GLU A 497 -48.31 -30.21 11.39
C GLU A 497 -49.42 -29.98 12.41
N ARG A 498 -49.23 -28.96 13.27
CA ARG A 498 -50.19 -28.58 14.30
C ARG A 498 -51.48 -28.03 13.74
N LEU A 499 -51.51 -27.48 12.53
CA LEU A 499 -52.69 -26.94 11.85
C LEU A 499 -53.42 -28.00 10.99
N LEU A 500 -52.70 -28.86 10.27
CA LEU A 500 -53.27 -29.83 9.33
C LEU A 500 -53.62 -31.18 9.98
N PHE A 501 -52.70 -31.77 10.76
CA PHE A 501 -52.85 -33.14 11.29
C PHE A 501 -53.24 -33.17 12.77
N ALA A 502 -52.52 -32.42 13.63
CA ALA A 502 -52.59 -32.48 15.10
C ALA A 502 -52.77 -33.90 15.67
N ALA A 503 -51.83 -34.77 15.36
CA ALA A 503 -51.80 -36.06 16.03
C ALA A 503 -51.56 -35.87 17.55
N ALA A 504 -52.16 -36.71 18.40
CA ALA A 504 -51.90 -36.70 19.84
C ALA A 504 -50.63 -37.51 20.21
N ASP A 505 -50.33 -38.58 19.46
CA ASP A 505 -49.13 -39.40 19.64
C ASP A 505 -47.89 -38.67 19.09
N ILE A 506 -46.85 -38.52 19.91
CA ILE A 506 -45.59 -37.88 19.55
C ILE A 506 -44.92 -38.52 18.32
N ARG A 507 -45.08 -39.84 18.13
CA ARG A 507 -44.54 -40.54 16.95
C ARG A 507 -45.23 -40.10 15.67
N ARG A 508 -46.54 -39.91 15.73
CA ARG A 508 -47.35 -39.43 14.61
C ARG A 508 -47.17 -37.94 14.37
N GLN A 509 -46.95 -37.15 15.43
CA GLN A 509 -46.56 -35.73 15.31
C GLN A 509 -45.21 -35.60 14.61
N LEU A 510 -44.21 -36.38 15.04
CA LEU A 510 -42.88 -36.34 14.45
C LEU A 510 -42.90 -36.82 12.99
N ALA A 511 -43.70 -37.86 12.68
CA ALA A 511 -43.90 -38.32 11.31
C ALA A 511 -44.62 -37.27 10.44
N GLY A 512 -45.66 -36.61 10.95
CA GLY A 512 -46.37 -35.54 10.25
C GLY A 512 -45.51 -34.30 10.00
N PHE A 513 -44.70 -33.93 11.00
CA PHE A 513 -43.69 -32.87 10.88
C PHE A 513 -42.65 -33.22 9.82
N ALA A 514 -42.07 -34.43 9.87
CA ALA A 514 -41.07 -34.87 8.90
C ALA A 514 -41.64 -34.95 7.48
N ALA A 515 -42.88 -35.44 7.32
CA ALA A 515 -43.56 -35.49 6.03
C ALA A 515 -43.83 -34.09 5.47
N LEU A 516 -44.29 -33.16 6.29
CA LEU A 516 -44.55 -31.78 5.85
C LEU A 516 -43.25 -31.03 5.53
N LEU A 517 -42.21 -31.23 6.34
CA LEU A 517 -40.86 -30.73 6.10
C LEU A 517 -40.34 -31.22 4.74
N LEU A 518 -40.45 -32.53 4.47
CA LEU A 518 -40.03 -33.13 3.20
C LEU A 518 -40.85 -32.61 2.02
N ALA A 519 -42.17 -32.43 2.17
CA ALA A 519 -43.03 -31.91 1.13
C ALA A 519 -42.71 -30.44 0.79
N ILE A 520 -42.55 -29.57 1.79
CA ILE A 520 -42.16 -28.17 1.58
C ILE A 520 -40.76 -28.11 0.94
N TRP A 521 -39.82 -28.92 1.43
CA TRP A 521 -38.50 -29.01 0.84
C TRP A 521 -38.56 -29.45 -0.63
N LEU A 522 -39.37 -30.46 -0.97
CA LEU A 522 -39.52 -30.92 -2.35
C LEU A 522 -40.01 -29.77 -3.25
N VAL A 523 -41.01 -29.01 -2.82
CA VAL A 523 -41.52 -27.87 -3.59
C VAL A 523 -40.44 -26.79 -3.77
N ILE A 524 -39.75 -26.39 -2.70
CA ILE A 524 -38.69 -25.38 -2.80
C ILE A 524 -37.52 -25.90 -3.65
N SER A 525 -37.21 -27.21 -3.58
CA SER A 525 -36.13 -27.83 -4.38
C SER A 525 -36.36 -27.73 -5.89
N GLN A 526 -37.62 -27.70 -6.33
CA GLN A 526 -37.96 -27.55 -7.74
C GLN A 526 -38.02 -26.07 -8.18
N VAL A 527 -38.34 -25.16 -7.27
CA VAL A 527 -38.56 -23.74 -7.59
C VAL A 527 -37.30 -22.90 -7.41
N HIS A 528 -36.45 -23.22 -6.41
CA HIS A 528 -35.33 -22.37 -6.03
C HIS A 528 -34.02 -22.80 -6.72
N PRO A 529 -33.41 -21.95 -7.55
CA PRO A 529 -32.26 -22.32 -8.39
C PRO A 529 -31.00 -22.72 -7.59
N ALA A 530 -30.85 -22.23 -6.35
CA ALA A 530 -29.75 -22.61 -5.48
C ALA A 530 -29.62 -24.13 -5.24
N PHE A 531 -30.70 -24.91 -5.30
CA PHE A 531 -30.63 -26.36 -5.11
C PHE A 531 -29.93 -27.07 -6.29
N ALA A 532 -29.90 -26.46 -7.46
CA ALA A 532 -29.18 -27.01 -8.62
C ALA A 532 -27.75 -26.45 -8.72
N ILE A 533 -27.50 -25.23 -8.25
CA ILE A 533 -26.17 -24.60 -8.20
C ILE A 533 -25.31 -25.18 -7.07
N ALA A 534 -25.90 -25.49 -5.92
CA ALA A 534 -25.24 -26.15 -4.79
C ALA A 534 -25.41 -27.68 -4.85
N HIS A 535 -24.86 -28.40 -3.88
CA HIS A 535 -25.19 -29.82 -3.69
C HIS A 535 -26.47 -29.95 -2.82
N PRO A 536 -27.65 -30.22 -3.41
CA PRO A 536 -28.95 -30.13 -2.72
C PRO A 536 -29.07 -31.12 -1.55
N LEU A 537 -28.43 -32.28 -1.68
CA LEU A 537 -28.39 -33.30 -0.64
C LEU A 537 -27.56 -32.87 0.58
N VAL A 538 -26.48 -32.11 0.37
CA VAL A 538 -25.64 -31.61 1.48
C VAL A 538 -26.41 -30.59 2.30
N ILE A 539 -27.15 -29.70 1.64
CA ILE A 539 -28.00 -28.70 2.31
C ILE A 539 -29.10 -29.41 3.12
N LEU A 540 -29.80 -30.37 2.51
CA LEU A 540 -30.82 -31.16 3.21
C LEU A 540 -30.25 -31.89 4.42
N LEU A 541 -29.09 -32.56 4.26
CA LEU A 541 -28.44 -33.31 5.33
C LEU A 541 -27.99 -32.41 6.48
N ALA A 542 -27.37 -31.26 6.18
CA ALA A 542 -26.94 -30.30 7.19
C ALA A 542 -28.12 -29.79 8.04
N PHE A 543 -29.26 -29.50 7.40
CA PHE A 543 -30.47 -29.06 8.10
C PHE A 543 -31.17 -30.18 8.86
N ALA A 544 -31.20 -31.40 8.32
CA ALA A 544 -31.73 -32.56 9.04
C ALA A 544 -30.92 -32.83 10.32
N ILE A 545 -29.58 -32.77 10.23
CA ILE A 545 -28.69 -32.90 11.39
C ILE A 545 -28.96 -31.77 12.40
N MET A 546 -29.07 -30.53 11.96
CA MET A 546 -29.38 -29.39 12.83
C MET A 546 -30.74 -29.53 13.52
N ALA A 547 -31.79 -29.93 12.80
CA ALA A 547 -33.12 -30.15 13.36
C ALA A 547 -33.13 -31.29 14.39
N MET A 548 -32.45 -32.40 14.09
CA MET A 548 -32.27 -33.50 15.04
C MET A 548 -31.49 -33.06 16.28
N ALA A 549 -30.42 -32.27 16.11
CA ALA A 549 -29.62 -31.74 17.22
C ALA A 549 -30.46 -30.83 18.12
N ILE A 550 -31.27 -29.94 17.54
CA ILE A 550 -32.18 -29.05 18.30
C ILE A 550 -33.22 -29.88 19.09
N LEU A 551 -33.81 -30.89 18.46
CA LEU A 551 -34.80 -31.76 19.12
C LEU A 551 -34.14 -32.54 20.28
N VAL A 552 -32.98 -33.15 20.04
CA VAL A 552 -32.21 -33.85 21.06
C VAL A 552 -31.84 -32.90 22.20
N LEU A 553 -31.38 -31.69 21.89
CA LEU A 553 -31.07 -30.67 22.89
C LEU A 553 -32.31 -30.30 23.72
N MET A 554 -33.44 -30.02 23.08
CA MET A 554 -34.72 -29.73 23.76
C MET A 554 -35.15 -30.89 24.66
N MET A 555 -35.00 -32.14 24.19
CA MET A 555 -35.35 -33.32 24.97
C MET A 555 -34.44 -33.47 26.19
N ILE A 556 -33.13 -33.26 26.02
CA ILE A 556 -32.15 -33.29 27.12
C ILE A 556 -32.46 -32.18 28.12
N THR A 557 -32.66 -30.94 27.68
CA THR A 557 -33.02 -29.81 28.56
C THR A 557 -34.35 -30.04 29.26
N SER A 558 -35.36 -30.59 28.57
CA SER A 558 -36.65 -30.95 29.17
C SER A 558 -36.49 -32.00 30.26
N ARG A 559 -35.71 -33.06 29.99
CA ARG A 559 -35.46 -34.14 30.94
C ARG A 559 -34.60 -33.67 32.12
N PHE A 560 -33.60 -32.83 31.86
CA PHE A 560 -32.77 -32.19 32.88
C PHE A 560 -33.60 -31.26 33.76
N ASN A 561 -34.45 -30.41 33.19
CA ASN A 561 -35.35 -29.56 33.95
C ASN A 561 -36.35 -30.37 34.77
N ARG A 562 -36.88 -31.48 34.23
CA ARG A 562 -37.74 -32.40 34.99
C ARG A 562 -36.97 -33.03 36.16
N TYR A 563 -35.76 -33.50 35.91
CA TYR A 563 -34.89 -34.05 36.95
C TYR A 563 -34.53 -33.00 38.02
N MET A 564 -34.17 -31.78 37.63
CA MET A 564 -33.88 -30.67 38.54
C MET A 564 -35.11 -30.28 39.36
N ARG A 565 -36.31 -30.25 38.76
CA ARG A 565 -37.56 -30.01 39.50
C ARG A 565 -37.84 -31.13 40.50
N GLU A 566 -37.67 -32.38 40.11
CA GLU A 566 -37.83 -33.54 41.00
C GLU A 566 -36.77 -33.55 42.13
N TYR A 567 -35.57 -33.05 41.86
CA TYR A 567 -34.48 -32.90 42.84
C TYR A 567 -34.73 -31.73 43.80
N GLN A 568 -35.07 -30.55 43.29
CA GLN A 568 -35.42 -29.37 44.08
C GLN A 568 -36.67 -29.58 44.92
N ALA A 569 -37.68 -30.30 44.41
CA ALA A 569 -38.88 -30.68 45.16
C ALA A 569 -38.60 -31.66 46.31
N LYS A 570 -37.44 -32.34 46.32
CA LYS A 570 -37.01 -33.21 47.42
C LYS A 570 -36.21 -32.46 48.51
N GLU A 571 -35.54 -31.35 48.17
CA GLU A 571 -34.75 -30.54 49.13
C GLU A 571 -35.48 -29.30 49.66
N ALA A 572 -36.44 -28.74 48.92
CA ALA A 572 -37.19 -27.54 49.34
C ALA A 572 -38.71 -27.82 49.35
N HIS A 573 -39.30 -27.82 50.55
CA HIS A 573 -40.76 -27.87 50.76
C HIS A 573 -41.44 -26.53 50.38
N ILE A 574 -41.37 -26.13 49.11
CA ILE A 574 -42.12 -24.97 48.60
C ILE A 574 -42.75 -25.35 47.27
N HIS A 575 -44.08 -25.46 47.25
CA HIS A 575 -44.86 -25.45 46.01
C HIS A 575 -44.99 -24.01 45.55
N GLU A 576 -44.19 -23.61 44.57
CA GLU A 576 -44.50 -22.44 43.75
C GLU A 576 -44.69 -22.89 42.30
N THR A 577 -45.95 -22.94 41.88
CA THR A 577 -46.35 -23.08 40.48
C THR A 577 -46.07 -21.78 39.75
N ASP A 578 -44.80 -21.50 39.49
CA ASP A 578 -44.45 -20.54 38.46
C ASP A 578 -44.59 -21.23 37.11
N ILE A 579 -45.75 -21.01 36.47
CA ILE A 579 -45.91 -21.29 35.05
C ILE A 579 -44.86 -20.42 34.36
N SER A 580 -43.78 -21.05 33.91
CA SER A 580 -42.78 -20.41 33.07
C SER A 580 -43.49 -19.60 32.00
N ARG A 581 -43.14 -18.32 31.86
CA ARG A 581 -43.72 -17.42 30.84
C ARG A 581 -43.69 -18.08 29.44
N ALA A 582 -42.68 -18.93 29.18
CA ALA A 582 -42.59 -19.72 27.95
C ALA A 582 -43.66 -20.82 27.83
N SER A 583 -44.07 -21.51 28.90
CA SER A 583 -45.13 -22.52 28.83
C SER A 583 -46.54 -21.90 28.70
N ALA A 584 -46.77 -20.73 29.30
CA ALA A 584 -48.01 -19.97 29.09
C ALA A 584 -48.13 -19.47 27.64
N SER A 585 -47.06 -18.90 27.07
CA SER A 585 -47.03 -18.51 25.66
C SER A 585 -47.24 -19.69 24.72
N TYR A 586 -46.60 -20.84 24.98
CA TYR A 586 -46.80 -22.06 24.20
C TYR A 586 -48.27 -22.51 24.20
N ALA A 587 -48.92 -22.54 25.36
CA ALA A 587 -50.34 -22.90 25.46
C ALA A 587 -51.24 -21.92 24.67
N ALA A 588 -50.96 -20.62 24.73
CA ALA A 588 -51.68 -19.61 23.96
C ALA A 588 -51.50 -19.80 22.44
N PHE A 589 -50.29 -20.12 21.97
CA PHE A 589 -50.03 -20.43 20.56
C PHE A 589 -50.80 -21.68 20.09
N ILE A 590 -50.76 -22.77 20.87
CA ILE A 590 -51.50 -24.00 20.54
C ILE A 590 -53.02 -23.76 20.51
N LEU A 591 -53.53 -22.96 21.44
CA LEU A 591 -54.94 -22.56 21.47
C LEU A 591 -55.31 -21.70 20.25
N GLY A 592 -54.44 -20.78 19.83
CA GLY A 592 -54.58 -20.00 18.60
C GLY A 592 -54.66 -20.88 17.34
N ILE A 593 -53.78 -21.88 17.23
CA ILE A 593 -53.78 -22.84 16.11
C ILE A 593 -55.06 -23.69 16.10
N SER A 594 -55.53 -24.11 17.28
CA SER A 594 -56.79 -24.84 17.42
C SER A 594 -58.00 -24.02 16.92
N ASN A 595 -58.03 -22.72 17.23
CA ASN A 595 -59.07 -21.81 16.74
C ASN A 595 -59.01 -21.60 15.21
N MET A 596 -57.81 -21.52 14.62
CA MET A 596 -57.62 -21.46 13.17
C MET A 596 -58.16 -22.72 12.48
N ARG A 597 -57.89 -23.91 13.03
CA ARG A 597 -58.45 -25.16 12.49
C ARG A 597 -59.98 -25.19 12.56
N ARG A 598 -60.59 -24.68 13.64
CA ARG A 598 -62.05 -24.69 13.79
C ARG A 598 -62.75 -23.85 12.71
N ARG A 599 -62.09 -22.82 12.17
CA ARG A 599 -62.65 -21.88 11.17
C ARG A 599 -61.93 -21.98 9.82
N LYS A 600 -61.86 -23.19 9.26
CA LYS A 600 -61.11 -23.55 8.03
C LYS A 600 -61.28 -22.58 6.85
N MET A 601 -62.51 -22.18 6.53
CA MET A 601 -62.78 -21.26 5.41
C MET A 601 -62.16 -19.87 5.63
N ARG A 602 -62.29 -19.33 6.84
CA ARG A 602 -61.76 -18.00 7.18
C ARG A 602 -60.24 -18.02 7.15
N THR A 603 -59.63 -19.01 7.81
CA THR A 603 -58.16 -19.17 7.86
C THR A 603 -57.58 -19.39 6.46
N GLY A 604 -58.22 -20.20 5.63
CA GLY A 604 -57.80 -20.44 4.24
C GLY A 604 -57.85 -19.17 3.38
N LEU A 605 -58.98 -18.45 3.41
CA LEU A 605 -59.14 -17.19 2.67
C LEU A 605 -58.13 -16.13 3.15
N THR A 606 -57.93 -15.97 4.47
CA THR A 606 -56.95 -15.00 4.99
C THR A 606 -55.51 -15.34 4.62
N LEU A 607 -55.15 -16.63 4.64
CA LEU A 607 -53.82 -17.08 4.25
C LEU A 607 -53.60 -16.84 2.75
N LEU A 608 -54.58 -17.18 1.91
CA LEU A 608 -54.53 -16.94 0.48
C LEU A 608 -54.39 -15.45 0.17
N THR A 609 -55.17 -14.58 0.83
CA THR A 609 -55.05 -13.13 0.65
C THR A 609 -53.66 -12.63 1.03
N LEU A 610 -53.08 -13.10 2.14
CA LEU A 610 -51.74 -12.70 2.56
C LEU A 610 -50.68 -13.18 1.56
N VAL A 611 -50.80 -14.41 1.04
CA VAL A 611 -49.91 -14.95 -0.01
C VAL A 611 -50.03 -14.15 -1.29
N LEU A 612 -51.25 -13.84 -1.75
CA LEU A 612 -51.46 -13.04 -2.96
C LEU A 612 -50.95 -11.61 -2.79
N LEU A 613 -51.20 -10.98 -1.64
CA LEU A 613 -50.73 -9.63 -1.33
C LEU A 613 -49.19 -9.57 -1.31
N THR A 614 -48.54 -10.50 -0.61
CA THR A 614 -47.08 -10.59 -0.59
C THR A 614 -46.50 -10.84 -1.98
N PHE A 615 -47.07 -11.77 -2.75
CA PHE A 615 -46.69 -12.02 -4.14
C PHE A 615 -46.82 -10.76 -5.01
N THR A 616 -47.93 -10.03 -4.87
CA THR A 616 -48.21 -8.82 -5.66
C THR A 616 -47.23 -7.71 -5.30
N VAL A 617 -47.00 -7.46 -4.01
CA VAL A 617 -46.02 -6.46 -3.54
C VAL A 617 -44.62 -6.82 -4.03
N LEU A 618 -44.15 -8.06 -3.83
CA LEU A 618 -42.83 -8.49 -4.27
C LEU A 618 -42.65 -8.35 -5.79
N SER A 619 -43.67 -8.73 -6.57
CA SER A 619 -43.64 -8.64 -8.04
C SER A 619 -43.55 -7.19 -8.54
N PHE A 620 -44.20 -6.24 -7.86
CA PHE A 620 -44.13 -4.82 -8.22
C PHE A 620 -42.87 -4.10 -7.71
N THR A 621 -42.18 -4.64 -6.70
CA THR A 621 -40.96 -4.04 -6.13
C THR A 621 -39.67 -4.34 -6.91
N SER A 622 -39.74 -4.86 -8.15
CA SER A 622 -38.55 -5.18 -8.95
C SER A 622 -37.78 -3.92 -9.37
N PHE A 623 -36.73 -3.57 -8.62
CA PHE A 623 -35.87 -2.43 -8.88
C PHE A 623 -34.78 -2.77 -9.90
N ASN A 624 -34.73 -2.03 -11.02
CA ASN A 624 -33.58 -2.03 -11.91
C ASN A 624 -32.43 -1.27 -11.25
N ALA A 625 -31.43 -2.00 -10.74
CA ALA A 625 -30.19 -1.42 -10.23
C ALA A 625 -29.36 -0.86 -11.41
N GLN A 626 -29.62 0.39 -11.82
CA GLN A 626 -28.78 1.10 -12.77
C GLN A 626 -27.43 1.48 -12.13
N VAL A 627 -26.38 1.48 -12.94
CA VAL A 627 -25.07 2.00 -12.56
C VAL A 627 -25.19 3.51 -12.44
N ARG A 628 -25.34 4.04 -11.22
CA ARG A 628 -25.10 5.45 -10.96
C ARG A 628 -23.69 5.58 -10.42
N TYR A 629 -22.81 6.21 -11.20
CA TYR A 629 -21.78 7.02 -10.57
C TYR A 629 -22.51 8.17 -9.85
N MET A 630 -21.99 8.59 -8.70
CA MET A 630 -22.56 9.72 -7.99
C MET A 630 -21.89 10.97 -8.53
N ALA A 631 -22.64 11.78 -9.28
CA ALA A 631 -22.22 13.10 -9.71
C ALA A 631 -22.95 14.15 -8.88
N PHE A 632 -22.22 15.16 -8.43
CA PHE A 632 -22.74 16.30 -7.70
C PHE A 632 -22.33 17.56 -8.44
N LYS A 633 -23.29 18.46 -8.69
CA LYS A 633 -22.98 19.76 -9.29
C LYS A 633 -22.29 20.62 -8.23
N VAL A 634 -21.12 21.16 -8.58
CA VAL A 634 -20.39 22.11 -7.72
C VAL A 634 -20.86 23.54 -8.03
N ALA A 635 -20.69 24.47 -7.09
CA ALA A 635 -21.25 25.82 -7.17
C ALA A 635 -20.53 26.74 -8.20
N HIS A 636 -19.30 26.43 -8.56
CA HIS A 636 -18.50 27.20 -9.52
C HIS A 636 -18.51 26.59 -10.91
N GLN A 637 -18.21 27.40 -11.93
CA GLN A 637 -18.02 26.93 -13.31
C GLN A 637 -16.63 26.33 -13.47
N GLY A 638 -16.52 25.23 -14.23
CA GLY A 638 -15.24 24.62 -14.56
C GLY A 638 -14.38 25.55 -15.43
N THR A 639 -13.08 25.62 -15.15
CA THR A 639 -12.12 26.48 -15.87
C THR A 639 -11.77 25.99 -17.27
N TYR A 640 -11.99 24.70 -17.57
CA TYR A 640 -11.84 24.09 -18.88
C TYR A 640 -12.79 22.90 -19.05
N GLU A 641 -12.95 22.43 -20.28
CA GLU A 641 -13.66 21.19 -20.58
C GLU A 641 -12.69 20.01 -20.43
N GLY A 642 -12.98 19.10 -19.51
CA GLY A 642 -11.98 18.13 -19.06
C GLY A 642 -12.29 17.45 -17.73
N ALA A 643 -11.25 16.82 -17.17
CA ALA A 643 -11.29 16.18 -15.88
C ALA A 643 -10.04 16.48 -15.04
N LEU A 644 -10.19 16.50 -13.72
CA LEU A 644 -9.10 16.59 -12.76
C LEU A 644 -9.16 15.39 -11.82
N ILE A 645 -8.14 14.54 -11.88
CA ILE A 645 -7.96 13.40 -10.98
C ILE A 645 -7.12 13.85 -9.80
N ARG A 646 -7.70 13.86 -8.60
CA ARG A 646 -6.97 14.07 -7.34
C ARG A 646 -7.68 13.40 -6.18
N ASP A 647 -6.93 13.17 -5.10
CA ASP A 647 -7.51 12.77 -3.83
C ASP A 647 -8.23 13.94 -3.15
N ARG A 648 -9.33 13.65 -2.44
CA ARG A 648 -10.15 14.68 -1.76
C ARG A 648 -9.38 15.41 -0.66
N GLY A 649 -8.46 14.73 0.02
CA GLY A 649 -7.61 15.28 1.05
C GLY A 649 -6.21 15.67 0.55
N TRP A 650 -6.03 15.83 -0.77
CA TRP A 650 -4.73 16.03 -1.40
C TRP A 650 -3.68 14.98 -1.03
N ASN A 651 -4.07 13.75 -0.68
CA ASN A 651 -3.13 12.66 -0.48
C ASN A 651 -2.33 12.36 -1.76
N ARG A 652 -1.17 11.73 -1.59
CA ARG A 652 -0.30 11.36 -2.71
C ARG A 652 -1.02 10.34 -3.60
N LEU A 653 -1.03 10.60 -4.90
CA LEU A 653 -1.49 9.62 -5.88
C LEU A 653 -0.39 8.61 -6.17
N ALA A 654 -0.78 7.37 -6.44
CA ALA A 654 0.15 6.38 -6.95
C ALA A 654 0.56 6.77 -8.38
N TYR A 655 1.85 6.58 -8.74
CA TYR A 655 2.34 6.90 -10.09
C TYR A 655 1.54 6.25 -11.24
N PRO A 656 1.02 5.00 -11.12
CA PRO A 656 0.16 4.41 -12.15
C PRO A 656 -1.08 5.22 -12.50
N THR A 657 -1.54 6.12 -11.63
CA THR A 657 -2.68 7.00 -11.93
C THR A 657 -2.42 7.86 -13.17
N PHE A 658 -1.20 8.39 -13.31
CA PHE A 658 -0.83 9.15 -14.51
C PHE A 658 -0.82 8.26 -15.75
N ASP A 659 -0.22 7.06 -15.67
CA ASP A 659 -0.16 6.14 -16.81
C ASP A 659 -1.55 5.73 -17.29
N TYR A 660 -2.49 5.48 -16.36
CA TYR A 660 -3.88 5.12 -16.69
C TYR A 660 -4.63 6.29 -17.32
N ALA A 661 -4.47 7.50 -16.78
CA ALA A 661 -5.06 8.70 -17.35
C ALA A 661 -4.53 8.96 -18.77
N LEU A 662 -3.21 8.84 -18.97
CA LEU A 662 -2.58 9.00 -20.27
C LEU A 662 -3.09 7.97 -21.28
N SER A 663 -3.16 6.68 -20.90
CA SER A 663 -3.64 5.62 -21.80
C SER A 663 -5.13 5.70 -22.18
N HIS A 664 -5.93 6.43 -21.40
CA HIS A 664 -7.38 6.55 -21.63
C HIS A 664 -7.78 7.88 -22.29
N PHE A 665 -7.12 8.99 -21.90
CA PHE A 665 -7.47 10.34 -22.37
C PHE A 665 -6.47 10.94 -23.36
N GLY A 666 -5.28 10.35 -23.52
CA GLY A 666 -4.18 10.95 -24.29
C GLY A 666 -4.44 11.13 -25.79
N GLU A 667 -5.34 10.34 -26.39
CA GLU A 667 -5.74 10.52 -27.80
C GLU A 667 -6.84 11.57 -27.99
N GLU A 668 -7.52 11.99 -26.92
CA GLU A 668 -8.72 12.87 -26.94
C GLU A 668 -8.48 14.19 -26.19
N GLY A 669 -7.24 14.47 -25.81
CA GLY A 669 -6.87 15.68 -25.08
C GLY A 669 -5.48 15.68 -24.45
N VAL A 670 -5.21 16.75 -23.72
CA VAL A 670 -3.92 17.02 -23.06
C VAL A 670 -3.96 16.52 -21.63
N VAL A 671 -3.04 15.60 -21.28
CA VAL A 671 -2.89 15.06 -19.91
C VAL A 671 -1.66 15.70 -19.24
N SER A 672 -1.88 16.44 -18.16
CA SER A 672 -0.84 17.18 -17.42
C SER A 672 -0.71 16.67 -15.97
N PRO A 673 0.37 15.94 -15.61
CA PRO A 673 0.64 15.55 -14.23
C PRO A 673 1.19 16.73 -13.41
N ARG A 674 0.85 16.75 -12.12
CA ARG A 674 1.34 17.75 -11.16
C ARG A 674 1.86 17.09 -9.90
N GLY A 675 3.01 17.55 -9.43
CA GLY A 675 3.66 17.02 -8.24
C GLY A 675 3.99 18.11 -7.25
N TRP A 676 4.07 17.74 -5.97
CA TRP A 676 4.53 18.64 -4.91
C TRP A 676 5.70 18.03 -4.16
N TYR A 677 6.66 18.86 -3.80
CA TYR A 677 7.62 18.56 -2.74
C TYR A 677 7.48 19.61 -1.64
N ILE A 678 7.09 19.16 -0.47
CA ILE A 678 6.82 19.98 0.70
C ILE A 678 7.50 19.30 1.88
N SER A 679 8.38 20.04 2.52
CA SER A 679 9.10 19.56 3.69
C SER A 679 8.20 19.81 4.90
N PHE A 680 7.66 18.75 5.50
CA PHE A 680 6.85 18.85 6.72
C PHE A 680 7.50 18.11 7.88
N ASP A 681 7.35 18.69 9.07
CA ASP A 681 7.18 17.92 10.30
C ASP A 681 5.75 18.16 10.82
N LYS A 682 5.25 17.26 11.67
CA LYS A 682 3.91 17.35 12.26
C LYS A 682 3.68 18.64 13.06
N GLU A 683 4.73 19.41 13.36
CA GLU A 683 4.67 20.56 14.26
C GLU A 683 5.32 21.85 13.71
N GLN A 684 6.11 21.84 12.61
CA GLN A 684 6.81 23.03 12.12
C GLN A 684 6.95 23.10 10.59
N LYS A 685 6.83 24.32 10.02
CA LYS A 685 7.12 24.61 8.60
C LYS A 685 8.62 24.49 8.34
N LYS A 686 9.00 23.70 7.34
CA LYS A 686 10.39 23.58 6.87
C LYS A 686 10.55 24.33 5.56
N TYR A 687 11.76 24.84 5.33
CA TYR A 687 12.10 25.63 4.14
C TYR A 687 13.07 24.88 3.23
N ILE A 688 13.09 25.26 1.97
CA ILE A 688 13.99 24.75 0.95
C ILE A 688 14.86 25.90 0.50
N GLU A 689 16.18 25.74 0.61
CA GLU A 689 17.10 26.77 0.20
C GLU A 689 17.31 26.76 -1.32
N VAL A 690 17.07 27.92 -1.92
CA VAL A 690 17.37 28.24 -3.32
C VAL A 690 18.53 29.21 -3.30
N LYS A 691 19.67 28.82 -3.88
CA LYS A 691 20.93 29.57 -3.78
C LYS A 691 21.39 30.10 -5.13
N ARG A 692 21.94 31.31 -5.16
CA ARG A 692 22.68 31.89 -6.29
C ARG A 692 23.89 32.67 -5.77
N GLY A 693 25.09 32.11 -5.93
CA GLY A 693 26.29 32.64 -5.28
C GLY A 693 26.09 32.69 -3.76
N GLU A 694 26.34 33.83 -3.14
CA GLU A 694 26.14 34.05 -1.69
C GLU A 694 24.68 34.38 -1.31
N LYS A 695 23.78 34.57 -2.29
CA LYS A 695 22.38 34.92 -2.02
C LYS A 695 21.55 33.64 -1.85
N VAL A 696 20.76 33.61 -0.79
CA VAL A 696 19.88 32.48 -0.44
C VAL A 696 18.45 32.98 -0.28
N TYR A 697 17.51 32.22 -0.83
CA TYR A 697 16.08 32.39 -0.60
C TYR A 697 15.49 31.11 -0.01
N ARG A 698 14.53 31.25 0.91
CA ARG A 698 13.90 30.14 1.62
C ARG A 698 12.50 29.89 1.07
N SER A 699 12.41 28.95 0.13
CA SER A 699 11.13 28.52 -0.43
C SER A 699 10.35 27.65 0.56
N THR A 700 9.02 27.75 0.57
CA THR A 700 8.13 26.94 1.43
C THR A 700 7.75 25.60 0.79
N GLY A 701 7.98 25.43 -0.51
CA GLY A 701 7.66 24.21 -1.24
C GLY A 701 8.03 24.30 -2.71
N LEU A 702 8.09 23.13 -3.37
CA LEU A 702 8.33 23.02 -4.80
C LEU A 702 7.07 22.52 -5.49
N LEU A 703 6.72 23.16 -6.61
CA LEU A 703 5.62 22.78 -7.49
C LEU A 703 6.17 22.23 -8.81
N GLY A 704 5.76 21.03 -9.18
CA GLY A 704 6.17 20.35 -10.41
C GLY A 704 5.04 20.38 -11.41
N LEU A 705 5.26 21.05 -12.54
CA LEU A 705 4.28 21.18 -13.62
C LEU A 705 4.79 20.53 -14.91
N SER A 706 3.89 19.92 -15.68
CA SER A 706 4.20 19.47 -17.02
C SER A 706 4.47 20.64 -17.95
N HIS A 707 5.31 20.45 -18.98
CA HIS A 707 5.46 21.43 -20.05
C HIS A 707 4.15 21.70 -20.83
N LEU A 708 3.17 20.79 -20.72
CA LEU A 708 1.84 20.92 -21.31
C LEU A 708 0.84 21.69 -20.45
N GLU A 709 1.19 22.04 -19.21
CA GLU A 709 0.31 22.74 -18.27
C GLU A 709 -0.31 24.05 -18.82
N PRO A 710 0.42 24.89 -19.60
CA PRO A 710 -0.16 26.06 -20.25
C PRO A 710 -1.38 25.76 -21.12
N GLN A 711 -1.41 24.59 -21.76
CA GLN A 711 -2.55 24.20 -22.61
C GLN A 711 -3.79 23.87 -21.77
N VAL A 712 -3.61 23.47 -20.50
CA VAL A 712 -4.70 23.14 -19.57
C VAL A 712 -5.22 24.41 -18.90
N THR A 713 -4.38 25.08 -18.11
CA THR A 713 -4.77 26.18 -17.21
C THR A 713 -4.39 27.58 -17.69
N GLY A 714 -3.58 27.68 -18.76
CA GLY A 714 -3.03 28.96 -19.22
C GLY A 714 -2.09 29.60 -18.19
N VAL A 715 -1.42 28.79 -17.37
CA VAL A 715 -0.56 29.27 -16.27
C VAL A 715 0.60 30.16 -16.73
N ASP A 716 1.01 30.04 -17.99
CA ASP A 716 2.04 30.85 -18.62
C ASP A 716 1.67 32.34 -18.73
N ARG A 717 0.39 32.71 -18.62
CA ARG A 717 -0.05 34.11 -18.53
C ARG A 717 0.51 34.85 -17.31
N ALA A 718 0.94 34.12 -16.28
CA ALA A 718 1.60 34.71 -15.12
C ALA A 718 3.08 35.06 -15.38
N LEU A 719 3.68 34.63 -16.49
CA LEU A 719 5.07 34.94 -16.82
C LEU A 719 5.24 36.42 -17.20
N LYS A 720 6.12 37.11 -16.47
CA LYS A 720 6.57 38.47 -16.80
C LYS A 720 7.77 38.48 -17.74
N ALA A 721 8.64 37.47 -17.65
CA ALA A 721 9.82 37.35 -18.50
C ALA A 721 10.21 35.89 -18.73
N GLY A 722 10.88 35.63 -19.86
CA GLY A 722 11.36 34.31 -20.23
C GLY A 722 10.30 33.47 -20.94
N ARG A 723 10.31 32.17 -20.67
CA ARG A 723 9.38 31.20 -21.23
C ARG A 723 8.95 30.17 -20.21
N PHE A 724 7.83 29.50 -20.48
CA PHE A 724 7.47 28.27 -19.78
C PHE A 724 8.39 27.11 -20.20
N PHE A 725 8.24 25.96 -19.55
CA PHE A 725 9.06 24.78 -19.81
C PHE A 725 8.88 24.23 -21.23
N ALA A 726 9.97 23.80 -21.86
CA ALA A 726 9.92 23.21 -23.21
C ALA A 726 9.80 21.68 -23.19
N ARG A 727 10.33 21.04 -22.13
CA ARG A 727 10.30 19.59 -21.92
C ARG A 727 10.06 19.31 -20.44
N SER A 728 9.51 18.14 -20.11
CA SER A 728 9.26 17.76 -18.72
C SER A 728 10.54 17.51 -17.91
N ASP A 729 11.67 17.22 -18.57
CA ASP A 729 12.96 16.83 -17.98
C ASP A 729 14.06 17.90 -18.10
N GLU A 730 13.76 19.09 -18.62
CA GLU A 730 14.77 20.14 -18.74
C GLU A 730 15.25 20.64 -17.37
N ALA A 731 16.56 20.85 -17.18
CA ALA A 731 17.11 21.35 -15.92
C ALA A 731 16.86 22.86 -15.76
N SER A 732 15.60 23.26 -15.55
CA SER A 732 15.18 24.64 -15.43
C SER A 732 14.20 24.87 -14.26
N CYS A 733 13.94 26.13 -13.94
CA CYS A 733 12.96 26.55 -12.95
C CYS A 733 12.31 27.89 -13.30
N LEU A 734 11.15 28.18 -12.70
CA LEU A 734 10.53 29.50 -12.69
C LEU A 734 10.55 30.05 -11.27
N LEU A 735 10.94 31.32 -11.13
CA LEU A 735 10.95 32.02 -9.85
C LEU A 735 9.81 33.04 -9.80
N SER A 736 9.27 33.29 -8.61
CA SER A 736 8.47 34.49 -8.37
C SER A 736 9.34 35.74 -8.55
N GLU A 737 8.71 36.88 -8.82
CA GLU A 737 9.41 38.16 -8.92
C GLU A 737 10.14 38.51 -7.60
N GLU A 738 9.54 38.21 -6.45
CA GLU A 738 10.08 38.39 -5.09
C GLU A 738 11.32 37.53 -4.88
N MET A 739 11.25 36.24 -5.22
CA MET A 739 12.38 35.30 -5.13
C MET A 739 13.50 35.73 -6.08
N GLY A 740 13.16 36.16 -7.30
CA GLY A 740 14.10 36.75 -8.26
C GLY A 740 14.80 37.98 -7.69
N ARG A 741 14.07 38.95 -7.14
CA ARG A 741 14.61 40.16 -6.50
C ARG A 741 15.56 39.81 -5.35
N ALA A 742 15.16 38.90 -4.45
CA ALA A 742 15.99 38.47 -3.34
C ALA A 742 17.30 37.80 -3.79
N LEU A 743 17.26 37.00 -4.87
CA LEU A 743 18.42 36.37 -5.49
C LEU A 743 19.18 37.31 -6.46
N GLY A 744 18.77 38.57 -6.57
CA GLY A 744 19.34 39.58 -7.46
C GLY A 744 19.24 39.24 -8.95
N VAL A 745 18.20 38.52 -9.35
CA VAL A 745 17.90 38.12 -10.74
C VAL A 745 16.96 39.18 -11.33
N GLY A 746 17.44 39.90 -12.35
CA GLY A 746 16.60 40.80 -13.13
C GLY A 746 16.00 40.13 -14.36
N LEU A 747 15.11 40.85 -15.06
CA LEU A 747 14.47 40.36 -16.30
C LEU A 747 15.50 39.97 -17.39
N GLY A 748 16.62 40.69 -17.48
CA GLY A 748 17.67 40.44 -18.49
C GLY A 748 18.60 39.26 -18.20
N ASP A 749 18.55 38.70 -16.97
CA ASP A 749 19.32 37.54 -16.54
C ASP A 749 18.62 36.22 -16.85
N VAL A 750 17.31 36.27 -17.11
CA VAL A 750 16.48 35.11 -17.43
C VAL A 750 17.06 34.39 -18.65
N GLY A 751 17.21 33.08 -18.54
CA GLY A 751 17.81 32.26 -19.58
C GLY A 751 19.34 32.31 -19.67
N LYS A 752 20.04 33.01 -18.76
CA LYS A 752 21.51 33.07 -18.71
C LYS A 752 22.09 32.57 -17.40
N VAL A 753 21.35 32.73 -16.30
CA VAL A 753 21.81 32.39 -14.96
C VAL A 753 21.13 31.14 -14.41
N THR A 754 21.76 30.55 -13.41
CA THR A 754 21.29 29.35 -12.71
C THR A 754 21.08 29.62 -11.23
N VAL A 755 20.24 28.81 -10.60
CA VAL A 755 20.12 28.67 -9.15
C VAL A 755 20.45 27.24 -8.77
N GLN A 756 20.93 27.04 -7.54
CA GLN A 756 21.18 25.73 -6.98
C GLN A 756 20.07 25.36 -6.00
N VAL A 757 19.53 24.16 -6.15
CA VAL A 757 18.54 23.56 -5.25
C VAL A 757 18.89 22.09 -5.06
N PHE A 758 19.07 21.68 -3.80
CA PHE A 758 19.46 20.31 -3.43
C PHE A 758 20.61 19.71 -4.26
N GLY A 759 21.64 20.51 -4.54
CA GLY A 759 22.84 20.10 -5.27
C GLY A 759 22.67 20.10 -6.79
N LYS A 760 21.46 20.35 -7.30
CA LYS A 760 21.18 20.46 -8.73
C LYS A 760 21.21 21.92 -9.16
N GLU A 761 21.91 22.22 -10.24
CA GLU A 761 21.85 23.53 -10.90
C GLU A 761 20.68 23.57 -11.87
N LEU A 762 19.87 24.61 -11.76
CA LEU A 762 18.66 24.82 -12.53
C LEU A 762 18.74 26.17 -13.22
N LYS A 763 18.57 26.17 -14.53
CA LYS A 763 18.52 27.39 -15.32
C LYS A 763 17.22 28.14 -15.08
N ILE A 764 17.30 29.45 -14.83
CA ILE A 764 16.08 30.26 -14.67
C ILE A 764 15.43 30.44 -16.05
N ALA A 765 14.33 29.73 -16.30
CA ALA A 765 13.61 29.77 -17.57
C ALA A 765 12.68 30.99 -17.67
N GLY A 766 12.15 31.46 -16.54
CA GLY A 766 11.23 32.58 -16.48
C GLY A 766 11.02 33.13 -15.07
N LEU A 767 10.50 34.35 -15.01
CA LEU A 767 10.01 35.00 -13.80
C LEU A 767 8.49 35.17 -13.91
N PHE A 768 7.76 34.81 -12.85
CA PHE A 768 6.31 34.94 -12.81
C PHE A 768 5.84 35.95 -11.76
N ASP A 769 4.67 36.52 -12.02
CA ASP A 769 3.95 37.36 -11.07
C ASP A 769 3.15 36.48 -10.10
N PRO A 770 3.42 36.52 -8.78
CA PRO A 770 2.75 35.66 -7.82
C PRO A 770 1.25 35.96 -7.68
N GLU A 771 0.83 37.23 -7.83
CA GLU A 771 -0.57 37.62 -7.71
C GLU A 771 -1.38 37.03 -8.86
N ILE A 772 -0.89 37.18 -10.09
CA ILE A 772 -1.52 36.58 -11.28
C ILE A 772 -1.51 35.05 -11.16
N PHE A 773 -0.39 34.46 -10.73
CA PHE A 773 -0.27 33.02 -10.57
C PHE A 773 -1.30 32.46 -9.57
N SER A 774 -1.51 33.12 -8.44
CA SER A 774 -2.48 32.70 -7.42
C SER A 774 -3.94 32.74 -7.91
N THR A 775 -4.25 33.51 -8.96
CA THR A 775 -5.60 33.50 -9.58
C THR A 775 -5.83 32.29 -10.49
N VAL A 776 -4.79 31.53 -10.84
CA VAL A 776 -4.90 30.33 -11.67
C VAL A 776 -5.37 29.16 -10.80
N VAL A 777 -6.66 28.82 -10.94
CA VAL A 777 -7.31 27.70 -10.25
C VAL A 777 -7.71 26.59 -11.22
N ASP A 778 -7.91 25.37 -10.71
CA ASP A 778 -8.37 24.23 -11.52
C ASP A 778 -9.89 24.00 -11.41
N LEU A 779 -10.38 22.86 -11.91
CA LEU A 779 -11.79 22.45 -11.91
C LEU A 779 -12.38 22.30 -10.50
N ASP A 780 -11.55 22.13 -9.49
CA ASP A 780 -11.95 22.11 -8.09
C ASP A 780 -11.97 23.50 -7.44
N ASN A 781 -11.64 24.55 -8.20
CA ASN A 781 -11.52 25.94 -7.74
C ASN A 781 -10.44 26.15 -6.67
N GLU A 782 -9.44 25.28 -6.62
CA GLU A 782 -8.27 25.42 -5.74
C GLU A 782 -7.03 25.88 -6.54
N PRO A 783 -6.09 26.62 -5.92
CA PRO A 783 -4.82 27.00 -6.53
C PRO A 783 -3.93 25.79 -6.88
N LEU A 784 -3.02 25.98 -7.83
CA LEU A 784 -2.05 24.93 -8.22
C LEU A 784 -0.93 24.70 -7.19
N THR A 785 -0.69 25.66 -6.30
CA THR A 785 0.37 25.60 -5.29
C THR A 785 0.13 24.48 -4.27
N PRO A 786 1.13 24.01 -3.53
CA PRO A 786 0.92 22.97 -2.54
C PRO A 786 -0.01 23.40 -1.39
N ALA A 787 -0.84 22.48 -0.92
CA ALA A 787 -1.66 22.68 0.28
C ALA A 787 -0.79 22.76 1.56
N ASP A 788 -1.09 23.71 2.43
CA ASP A 788 -0.56 23.83 3.79
C ASP A 788 -1.44 23.00 4.75
N PHE A 789 -1.05 21.74 4.97
CA PHE A 789 -1.80 20.81 5.81
C PHE A 789 -1.85 21.23 7.29
N GLN A 790 -0.92 22.07 7.77
CA GLN A 790 -0.93 22.55 9.15
C GLN A 790 -2.01 23.61 9.34
N MET A 791 -2.03 24.62 8.47
CA MET A 791 -3.06 25.67 8.45
C MET A 791 -4.43 25.10 8.09
N SER A 792 -4.47 24.02 7.32
CA SER A 792 -5.68 23.28 6.98
C SER A 792 -6.05 22.21 8.03
N SER A 793 -5.49 22.22 9.24
CA SER A 793 -5.87 21.25 10.30
C SER A 793 -7.09 21.74 11.09
N SER A 794 -7.89 20.80 11.63
CA SER A 794 -9.06 21.14 12.45
C SER A 794 -8.70 21.94 13.71
N GLN A 795 -7.48 21.78 14.24
CA GLN A 795 -6.96 22.57 15.36
C GLN A 795 -6.62 24.02 14.98
N ALA A 796 -6.21 24.29 13.73
CA ALA A 796 -5.82 25.61 13.28
C ALA A 796 -7.02 26.51 12.90
N LEU A 797 -8.15 25.92 12.53
CA LEU A 797 -9.32 26.64 11.99
C LEU A 797 -10.37 27.05 13.06
N GLY A 798 -10.19 26.65 14.32
CA GLY A 798 -11.08 27.00 15.45
C GLY A 798 -12.42 26.24 15.48
N PRO A 799 -13.14 26.24 16.62
CA PRO A 799 -14.30 25.38 16.87
C PRO A 799 -15.52 25.67 15.99
N VAL A 800 -15.65 26.88 15.43
CA VAL A 800 -16.78 27.27 14.56
C VAL A 800 -16.67 26.61 13.17
N ALA A 801 -15.46 26.30 12.71
CA ALA A 801 -15.23 25.57 11.46
C ALA A 801 -15.32 24.05 11.64
N VAL A 802 -15.48 23.53 12.87
CA VAL A 802 -15.50 22.08 13.13
C VAL A 802 -16.84 21.46 12.77
N ASP A 803 -17.95 22.19 12.90
CA ASP A 803 -19.30 21.71 12.52
C ASP A 803 -19.48 21.54 11.01
N ASP A 804 -18.78 22.33 10.19
CA ASP A 804 -18.77 22.19 8.72
C ASP A 804 -17.67 21.24 8.20
N MET A 805 -16.80 20.71 9.08
CA MET A 805 -15.56 20.03 8.65
C MET A 805 -15.25 18.71 9.38
N ALA A 806 -16.21 18.12 10.07
CA ALA A 806 -16.06 16.80 10.68
C ALA A 806 -16.07 15.68 9.62
N VAL A 807 -14.95 14.98 9.47
CA VAL A 807 -14.92 13.68 8.80
C VAL A 807 -15.51 12.66 9.77
N MET A 808 -16.80 12.35 9.62
CA MET A 808 -17.26 11.00 9.92
C MET A 808 -17.04 10.17 8.66
N GLU A 809 -16.13 9.19 8.72
CA GLU A 809 -16.00 8.15 7.68
C GLU A 809 -17.24 7.25 7.59
N GLU A 810 -18.22 7.48 8.45
CA GLU A 810 -19.54 6.89 8.40
C GLU A 810 -20.59 8.01 8.23
N ASP A 811 -21.33 7.93 7.13
CA ASP A 811 -22.55 8.65 6.78
C ASP A 811 -22.46 9.94 5.92
N THR A 812 -22.80 9.75 4.63
CA THR A 812 -23.58 10.64 3.73
C THR A 812 -23.23 12.13 3.50
N GLY A 813 -22.21 12.70 4.15
CA GLY A 813 -21.75 14.09 3.92
C GLY A 813 -20.57 14.19 2.93
N LEU A 814 -20.83 14.38 1.64
CA LEU A 814 -19.80 14.47 0.58
C LEU A 814 -19.25 15.89 0.38
N GLN A 815 -18.85 16.58 1.45
CA GLN A 815 -18.24 17.91 1.33
C GLN A 815 -16.76 17.80 0.89
N ILE A 816 -16.37 18.61 -0.11
CA ILE A 816 -14.98 18.78 -0.52
C ILE A 816 -14.43 19.93 0.31
N ARG A 817 -13.40 19.62 1.11
CA ARG A 817 -12.75 20.57 2.01
C ARG A 817 -11.85 21.51 1.21
N PRO A 818 -12.04 22.84 1.25
CA PRO A 818 -11.04 23.76 0.73
C PRO A 818 -9.80 23.72 1.62
N PHE A 819 -8.61 23.73 1.00
CA PHE A 819 -7.34 23.81 1.70
C PHE A 819 -6.80 25.23 1.67
N VAL A 820 -6.01 25.60 2.70
CA VAL A 820 -5.14 26.77 2.62
C VAL A 820 -3.90 26.34 1.85
N HIS A 821 -3.50 27.08 0.83
CA HIS A 821 -2.33 26.76 0.01
C HIS A 821 -1.13 27.62 0.39
N LEU A 822 0.07 27.17 0.03
CA LEU A 822 1.29 27.96 0.16
C LEU A 822 1.25 29.15 -0.78
N GLU A 823 1.70 30.30 -0.28
CA GLU A 823 1.83 31.54 -1.04
C GLU A 823 2.76 31.36 -2.24
N SER A 824 2.27 31.72 -3.43
CA SER A 824 2.97 31.53 -4.71
C SER A 824 4.32 32.27 -4.77
N GLU A 825 4.45 33.40 -4.07
CA GLU A 825 5.70 34.14 -3.92
C GLU A 825 6.84 33.29 -3.33
N ASN A 826 6.52 32.30 -2.48
CA ASN A 826 7.49 31.46 -1.78
C ASN A 826 7.64 30.06 -2.40
N VAL A 827 6.98 29.76 -3.52
CA VAL A 827 6.99 28.44 -4.16
C VAL A 827 7.88 28.45 -5.40
N LEU A 828 8.87 27.54 -5.44
CA LEU A 828 9.70 27.34 -6.64
C LEU A 828 8.99 26.39 -7.60
N ILE A 829 8.90 26.76 -8.88
CA ILE A 829 8.26 25.93 -9.90
C ILE A 829 9.31 25.22 -10.75
N LEU A 830 9.17 23.91 -10.91
CA LEU A 830 10.06 23.03 -11.65
C LEU A 830 9.28 22.25 -12.71
N PRO A 831 9.94 21.76 -13.77
CA PRO A 831 9.39 20.70 -14.61
C PRO A 831 9.05 19.47 -13.77
N TYR A 832 7.93 18.82 -14.07
CA TYR A 832 7.41 17.69 -13.29
C TYR A 832 8.44 16.56 -13.10
N GLU A 833 9.21 16.20 -14.13
CA GLU A 833 10.20 15.12 -14.02
C GLU A 833 11.38 15.51 -13.14
N VAL A 834 11.83 16.77 -13.21
CA VAL A 834 12.89 17.28 -12.33
C VAL A 834 12.44 17.27 -10.87
N LEU A 835 11.19 17.66 -10.59
CA LEU A 835 10.63 17.54 -9.25
C LEU A 835 10.59 16.07 -8.79
N ARG A 836 10.14 15.16 -9.67
CA ARG A 836 10.06 13.72 -9.38
C ARG A 836 11.43 13.14 -9.04
N GLU A 837 12.48 13.53 -9.77
CA GLU A 837 13.87 13.15 -9.47
C GLU A 837 14.30 13.60 -8.07
N ILE A 838 13.94 14.82 -7.67
CA ILE A 838 14.24 15.42 -6.36
C ILE A 838 13.33 14.86 -5.25
N GLY A 839 12.46 13.91 -5.56
CA GLY A 839 11.63 13.19 -4.59
C GLY A 839 10.24 13.78 -4.37
N GLY A 840 9.73 14.62 -5.26
CA GLY A 840 8.33 15.04 -5.24
C GLY A 840 7.37 13.91 -5.60
N ASP A 841 6.16 13.97 -5.04
CA ASP A 841 5.11 12.98 -5.23
C ASP A 841 4.01 13.53 -6.17
N LEU A 842 3.39 12.65 -6.97
CA LEU A 842 2.23 12.97 -7.80
C LEU A 842 1.04 13.35 -6.89
N ARG A 843 0.36 14.45 -7.19
CA ARG A 843 -0.76 14.99 -6.40
C ARG A 843 -2.04 15.10 -7.20
N SER A 844 -1.94 15.47 -8.47
CA SER A 844 -3.07 15.50 -9.37
C SER A 844 -2.65 15.25 -10.81
N VAL A 845 -3.63 14.85 -11.63
CA VAL A 845 -3.51 14.75 -13.08
C VAL A 845 -4.68 15.50 -13.68
N ALA A 846 -4.40 16.57 -14.41
CA ALA A 846 -5.40 17.34 -15.13
C ALA A 846 -5.49 16.88 -16.58
N ILE A 847 -6.70 16.87 -17.13
CA ILE A 847 -7.01 16.41 -18.47
C ILE A 847 -7.87 17.47 -19.14
N ARG A 848 -7.37 18.13 -20.17
CA ARG A 848 -8.17 19.03 -21.00
C ARG A 848 -8.56 18.33 -22.30
N PHE A 849 -9.85 18.23 -22.57
CA PHE A 849 -10.33 17.58 -23.79
C PHE A 849 -10.13 18.46 -25.03
N ASP A 850 -9.90 17.79 -26.17
CA ASP A 850 -9.89 18.43 -27.47
C ASP A 850 -11.28 18.95 -27.84
N LYS A 851 -11.32 19.96 -28.71
CA LYS A 851 -12.59 20.52 -29.17
C LYS A 851 -13.39 19.47 -29.93
N GLY A 852 -14.54 19.08 -29.38
CA GLY A 852 -15.46 18.12 -30.02
C GLY A 852 -15.32 16.68 -29.50
N ALA A 853 -14.42 16.43 -28.55
CA ALA A 853 -14.35 15.14 -27.87
C ALA A 853 -15.63 14.86 -27.08
N ALA A 854 -16.04 13.59 -27.01
CA ALA A 854 -17.19 13.14 -26.24
C ALA A 854 -16.84 13.06 -24.73
N GLY A 855 -16.57 14.22 -24.11
CA GLY A 855 -16.00 14.30 -22.76
C GLY A 855 -16.82 13.57 -21.69
N GLN A 856 -18.15 13.63 -21.75
CA GLN A 856 -19.01 12.91 -20.82
C GLN A 856 -18.83 11.39 -20.96
N ASP A 857 -18.88 10.85 -22.18
CA ASP A 857 -18.73 9.42 -22.44
C ASP A 857 -17.34 8.91 -22.00
N LEU A 858 -16.29 9.70 -22.22
CA LEU A 858 -14.93 9.38 -21.79
C LEU A 858 -14.81 9.29 -20.28
N ILE A 859 -15.40 10.24 -19.54
CA ILE A 859 -15.41 10.26 -18.08
C ILE A 859 -16.24 9.09 -17.54
N GLU A 860 -17.44 8.86 -18.09
CA GLU A 860 -18.30 7.76 -17.69
C GLU A 860 -17.62 6.41 -17.92
N ASP A 861 -16.97 6.21 -19.07
CA ASP A 861 -16.19 5.01 -19.33
C ASP A 861 -15.08 4.81 -18.28
N PHE A 862 -14.36 5.88 -17.92
CA PHE A 862 -13.32 5.84 -16.90
C PHE A 862 -13.86 5.46 -15.50
N LEU A 863 -14.96 6.09 -15.07
CA LEU A 863 -15.60 5.85 -13.77
C LEU A 863 -16.37 4.52 -13.69
N VAL A 864 -16.77 3.95 -14.82
CA VAL A 864 -17.34 2.59 -14.85
C VAL A 864 -16.28 1.54 -14.46
N ARG A 865 -14.99 1.81 -14.70
CA ARG A 865 -13.89 0.88 -14.46
C ARG A 865 -13.19 1.12 -13.13
N LEU A 866 -13.08 2.38 -12.71
CA LEU A 866 -12.28 2.80 -11.57
C LEU A 866 -13.15 3.20 -10.37
N ALA A 867 -12.57 3.10 -9.18
CA ALA A 867 -13.15 3.58 -7.93
C ALA A 867 -12.34 4.78 -7.42
N ILE A 868 -12.36 5.85 -8.22
CA ILE A 868 -11.65 7.10 -7.94
C ILE A 868 -12.62 8.27 -7.89
N THR A 869 -12.19 9.37 -7.26
CA THR A 869 -12.87 10.66 -7.35
C THR A 869 -12.20 11.51 -8.43
N LEU A 870 -13.01 12.20 -9.23
CA LEU A 870 -12.53 13.20 -10.18
C LEU A 870 -13.50 14.38 -10.21
N PHE A 871 -12.97 15.53 -10.61
CA PHE A 871 -13.76 16.71 -10.96
C PHE A 871 -13.90 16.75 -12.47
N ALA A 872 -15.04 17.21 -12.97
CA ALA A 872 -15.32 17.28 -14.39
C ALA A 872 -15.82 18.66 -14.77
N GLY A 873 -15.24 19.24 -15.80
CA GLY A 873 -15.80 20.38 -16.52
C GLY A 873 -16.42 19.89 -17.82
N LEU A 874 -17.74 19.95 -17.93
CA LEU A 874 -18.49 19.53 -19.11
C LEU A 874 -19.30 20.70 -19.64
N ARG A 875 -19.52 20.75 -20.96
CA ARG A 875 -20.46 21.71 -21.55
C ARG A 875 -21.88 21.37 -21.11
N ASP A 876 -22.68 22.40 -20.85
CA ASP A 876 -24.13 22.21 -20.71
C ASP A 876 -24.66 21.68 -22.07
N PRO A 877 -25.48 20.62 -22.07
CA PRO A 877 -25.96 19.98 -23.28
C PRO A 877 -26.85 20.88 -24.16
#